data_AF-A0A371P9H5-F1
#
_entry.id   AF-A0A371P9H5-F1
#
_cell.length_a   1.000
_cell.length_b   1.000
_cell.length_c   1.000
_cell.angle_alpha   90.00
_cell.angle_beta   90.00
_cell.angle_gamma   90.00
#
_symmetry.space_group_name_H-M   'P 1'
#
loop_
_entity.id
_entity.type
_entity.pdbx_description
1 polymer ?
#
loop_
_entity_poly.entity_id
_entity_poly.type
_entity_poly.pdbx_seq_one_letter_code
_entity_poly.pdbx_strand_id
1 'polypeptide(L)'
;MSPKKSVRRRAQQVTGTASALAGMARNPETRKALLGTLPFDRLKGRGAGTGRDGSDVVASVEIVAPEGLDDYGRRSVAVASSPTPATELVAALVDFSRAPDWFSLHSAWRGDPPGVLRPGSTFAQQILLMDIPAEVRWTVETVTRTGLSLRGTGPMGIVLGLWCTVAPDGSGSVVRVDVGMDGPPLRGPIGTTVVRSIDAALAASVARLAGLASGGSRPGWTVRDEPVRHEATGVVLDPTTPVVVGVGQVVQHVADPDCDPVALAARALRSAADDAGPGEALLQAADAVYAVPSASWTYRDQAALVAEAVGATPGERVQSTPYGGDGSQLLVNEAAAAIVSGRSRIVLVAGAEAGSTLAALQKDGRTPQWPEQDADAAPDRVVGVDRVANHEAETAVGLGAPVFMYSLMESAVRRRLGHDVATHRAAIARLWSGFSRIAAANPFAWSPTAVDPDELATPTPGNRAISEPYTKLMCANLQVDLASGLIVTSVAAAHAAGIPQEKWVFVLAGASASDEWFVSQRADFSRSPAIRAAGRAALDHAGLTIDDVRHVDLYSCFPAAVQIAADALDLPVDDPGRPLSVTGGLTFAGGPGNGYGSHAIATMVPILRDDPMSTGLSTSLGWYATKHAVGLYSATPPDTAFAHLRPMVERPPARRVLRRYEGDVVVEATTVPYGRDGAPEAAILSTLTSDGDRVLVRTDDADVLALVLEGDPVGRTVRLVGGAVEVLDDDVRALPDPPRPSVVVEREGAVAVVTLDRPEVRNAIDVRTATALEQAIDDAEADVTIRAIVLTGAGGTFCAGMDLKAAARGELPVTERRGPLGLTGQPPTKPLIVAIEGSALAGGCELALAADLVVAADDAVLGIPEVRRGLIAAAGGVARLRDRLPRNIAMELTLLGEPMSAGRLAELGLVNRVVAPGTALEVALGLAHQIAANAPLSVAVGKQIVDEAPGWSPDEAFERQSVMASPVILSDDSREGVAAFAEGREPVWTGR
;
A
#
# COMPACT_ATOMS: atom_id res chain seq x y z
N MET A 1 -34.71 -37.41 -23.51
CA MET A 1 -34.67 -36.20 -24.39
C MET A 1 -34.79 -34.98 -23.48
N SER A 2 -33.72 -34.45 -22.88
CA SER A 2 -32.64 -33.61 -23.45
C SER A 2 -32.93 -32.09 -23.43
N PRO A 3 -32.70 -31.39 -22.30
CA PRO A 3 -32.62 -29.93 -22.25
C PRO A 3 -31.22 -29.46 -22.68
N LYS A 4 -31.00 -29.22 -23.98
CA LYS A 4 -29.68 -28.83 -24.54
C LYS A 4 -29.68 -27.61 -25.49
N LYS A 5 -30.76 -26.81 -25.53
CA LYS A 5 -30.93 -25.74 -26.56
C LYS A 5 -30.96 -24.28 -26.08
N SER A 6 -31.15 -23.97 -24.80
CA SER A 6 -31.16 -22.57 -24.31
C SER A 6 -29.76 -21.99 -24.04
N VAL A 7 -28.83 -22.80 -23.53
CA VAL A 7 -27.47 -22.33 -23.13
C VAL A 7 -26.60 -21.92 -24.33
N ARG A 8 -26.82 -22.51 -25.53
CA ARG A 8 -26.01 -22.24 -26.72
C ARG A 8 -26.18 -20.84 -27.35
N ARG A 9 -27.21 -20.06 -26.98
CA ARG A 9 -27.44 -18.72 -27.58
C ARG A 9 -26.79 -17.55 -26.85
N ARG A 10 -26.45 -17.67 -25.56
CA ARG A 10 -25.70 -16.60 -24.84
C ARG A 10 -24.18 -16.67 -25.04
N ALA A 11 -23.63 -17.87 -25.28
CA ALA A 11 -22.19 -18.04 -25.51
C ALA A 11 -21.66 -17.49 -26.85
N GLN A 12 -22.52 -17.29 -27.85
CA GLN A 12 -22.12 -16.76 -29.18
C GLN A 12 -22.21 -15.23 -29.30
N GLN A 13 -22.77 -14.53 -28.29
CA GLN A 13 -22.97 -13.08 -28.36
C GLN A 13 -21.86 -12.29 -27.64
N VAL A 14 -21.04 -12.94 -26.81
CA VAL A 14 -19.92 -12.32 -26.09
C VAL A 14 -18.59 -12.41 -26.86
N THR A 15 -18.42 -13.41 -27.73
CA THR A 15 -17.22 -13.54 -28.59
C THR A 15 -17.25 -12.67 -29.85
N GLY A 16 -18.39 -12.06 -30.19
CA GLY A 16 -18.54 -11.22 -31.39
C GLY A 16 -17.99 -9.80 -31.25
N THR A 17 -18.06 -9.22 -30.05
CA THR A 17 -17.70 -7.81 -29.80
C THR A 17 -16.18 -7.57 -29.71
N ALA A 18 -15.43 -8.52 -29.15
CA ALA A 18 -13.96 -8.42 -29.10
C ALA A 18 -13.30 -8.50 -30.49
N SER A 19 -13.85 -9.33 -31.39
CA SER A 19 -13.34 -9.46 -32.77
C SER A 19 -13.67 -8.26 -33.67
N ALA A 20 -14.65 -7.43 -33.31
CA ALA A 20 -15.03 -6.25 -34.09
C ALA A 20 -14.06 -5.08 -33.88
N LEU A 21 -13.61 -4.87 -32.65
CA LEU A 21 -12.71 -3.77 -32.29
C LEU A 21 -11.27 -3.97 -32.82
N ALA A 22 -10.77 -5.20 -32.87
CA ALA A 22 -9.45 -5.50 -33.44
C ALA A 22 -9.37 -5.34 -34.97
N GLY A 23 -10.51 -5.38 -35.68
CA GLY A 23 -10.56 -5.26 -37.14
C GLY A 23 -10.51 -3.83 -37.67
N MET A 24 -11.00 -2.84 -36.90
CA MET A 24 -11.15 -1.46 -37.37
C MET A 24 -9.83 -0.67 -37.41
N ALA A 25 -8.77 -1.15 -36.77
CA ALA A 25 -7.46 -0.47 -36.70
C ALA A 25 -6.57 -0.65 -37.95
N ARG A 26 -7.02 -1.35 -39.02
CA ARG A 26 -6.18 -1.69 -40.18
C ARG A 26 -6.67 -1.15 -41.53
N ASN A 27 -7.71 -0.31 -41.58
CA ASN A 27 -8.19 0.30 -42.83
C ASN A 27 -7.66 1.74 -43.00
N PRO A 28 -6.82 2.04 -44.02
CA PRO A 28 -6.30 3.38 -44.27
C PRO A 28 -7.37 4.45 -44.55
N GLU A 29 -8.51 4.07 -45.14
CA GLU A 29 -9.54 5.04 -45.53
C GLU A 29 -10.29 5.60 -44.32
N THR A 30 -10.53 4.78 -43.29
CA THR A 30 -11.23 5.21 -42.07
C THR A 30 -10.38 6.20 -41.24
N ARG A 31 -9.05 6.09 -41.32
CA ARG A 31 -8.11 7.04 -40.67
C ARG A 31 -8.14 8.43 -41.31
N LYS A 32 -8.55 8.52 -42.58
CA LYS A 32 -8.64 9.78 -43.35
C LYS A 32 -9.93 10.57 -43.08
N ALA A 33 -10.96 9.93 -42.52
CA ALA A 33 -12.23 10.58 -42.16
C ALA A 33 -12.21 11.27 -40.79
N LEU A 34 -11.28 10.90 -39.90
CA LEU A 34 -11.15 11.45 -38.54
C LEU A 34 -10.12 12.58 -38.41
N LEU A 35 -9.27 12.79 -39.42
CA LEU A 35 -8.22 13.81 -39.44
C LEU A 35 -8.13 14.45 -40.83
N GLY A 36 -8.98 15.44 -41.12
CA GLY A 36 -9.12 16.01 -42.46
C GLY A 36 -9.95 17.30 -42.55
N THR A 37 -9.42 18.39 -42.00
CA THR A 37 -9.53 19.79 -42.50
C THR A 37 -10.82 20.25 -43.20
N LEU A 38 -11.52 21.24 -42.60
CA LEU A 38 -12.35 22.20 -43.34
C LEU A 38 -11.55 23.49 -43.62
N PRO A 39 -11.40 23.92 -44.88
CA PRO A 39 -10.78 25.20 -45.23
C PRO A 39 -11.79 26.36 -45.36
N PHE A 40 -11.27 27.58 -45.28
CA PHE A 40 -11.98 28.84 -45.55
C PHE A 40 -12.61 28.91 -46.95
N ASP A 41 -13.77 29.57 -47.09
CA ASP A 41 -13.81 30.81 -47.90
C ASP A 41 -15.01 31.75 -47.59
N ARG A 42 -14.89 33.02 -48.03
CA ARG A 42 -15.83 34.13 -47.82
C ARG A 42 -16.99 34.12 -48.83
N LEU A 43 -18.15 34.73 -48.48
CA LEU A 43 -18.81 35.87 -49.19
C LEU A 43 -20.30 36.09 -48.80
N LYS A 44 -20.67 37.36 -48.52
CA LYS A 44 -21.97 38.07 -48.76
C LYS A 44 -23.29 37.34 -48.35
N GLY A 45 -24.14 37.83 -47.43
CA GLY A 45 -24.55 39.22 -47.14
C GLY A 45 -26.07 39.41 -47.34
N ARG A 46 -26.71 40.25 -46.49
CA ARG A 46 -28.16 40.63 -46.42
C ARG A 46 -29.10 39.55 -45.80
N GLY A 47 -30.05 39.86 -44.91
CA GLY A 47 -30.31 41.12 -44.17
C GLY A 47 -31.80 41.41 -43.92
N ALA A 48 -32.22 41.45 -42.65
CA ALA A 48 -33.45 42.02 -42.01
C ALA A 48 -33.56 41.32 -40.63
N GLY A 49 -33.58 41.93 -39.43
CA GLY A 49 -34.32 43.12 -38.95
C GLY A 49 -35.58 42.62 -38.20
N THR A 50 -35.87 42.91 -36.92
CA THR A 50 -35.31 43.81 -35.88
C THR A 50 -35.34 43.10 -34.49
N GLY A 51 -34.73 43.60 -33.39
CA GLY A 51 -33.82 44.73 -33.21
C GLY A 51 -34.19 45.72 -32.09
N ARG A 52 -33.82 45.44 -30.82
CA ARG A 52 -33.57 46.47 -29.78
C ARG A 52 -32.67 45.95 -28.63
N ASP A 53 -31.81 46.85 -28.16
CA ASP A 53 -30.60 46.60 -27.36
C ASP A 53 -30.81 46.17 -25.91
N GLY A 54 -29.74 45.55 -25.37
CA GLY A 54 -29.53 45.18 -23.98
C GLY A 54 -28.11 44.66 -23.80
N SER A 55 -27.11 45.44 -24.25
CA SER A 55 -25.70 45.06 -24.20
C SER A 55 -25.11 45.25 -22.81
N ASP A 56 -24.48 44.20 -22.27
CA ASP A 56 -23.30 44.37 -21.44
C ASP A 56 -22.15 43.58 -22.07
N VAL A 57 -21.05 44.29 -22.32
CA VAL A 57 -19.85 43.78 -22.99
C VAL A 57 -18.88 43.35 -21.91
N VAL A 58 -18.68 42.04 -21.73
CA VAL A 58 -17.50 41.54 -21.03
C VAL A 58 -16.31 41.79 -21.95
N ALA A 59 -15.52 42.81 -21.63
CA ALA A 59 -14.30 43.12 -22.36
C ALA A 59 -13.27 42.01 -22.10
N SER A 60 -12.95 41.23 -23.12
CA SER A 60 -11.82 40.31 -23.07
C SER A 60 -10.53 41.12 -22.93
N VAL A 61 -9.94 41.12 -21.74
CA VAL A 61 -8.70 41.86 -21.46
C VAL A 61 -7.53 41.16 -22.14
N GLU A 62 -7.05 41.77 -23.23
CA GLU A 62 -5.96 41.26 -24.04
C GLU A 62 -4.61 41.54 -23.33
N ILE A 63 -4.16 40.60 -22.49
CA ILE A 63 -2.83 40.68 -21.87
C ILE A 63 -1.77 40.38 -22.93
N VAL A 64 -1.18 41.46 -23.45
CA VAL A 64 -0.09 41.45 -24.45
C VAL A 64 1.11 40.65 -23.92
N ALA A 65 1.78 39.91 -24.80
CA ALA A 65 2.99 39.17 -24.45
C ALA A 65 4.12 40.12 -24.01
N PRO A 66 4.91 39.76 -22.98
CA PRO A 66 5.93 40.63 -22.42
C PRO A 66 7.13 40.85 -23.36
N GLU A 67 7.66 42.08 -23.33
CA GLU A 67 8.88 42.47 -24.05
C GLU A 67 10.10 41.67 -23.55
N GLY A 68 10.95 41.21 -24.46
CA GLY A 68 12.12 40.36 -24.15
C GLY A 68 11.83 38.85 -24.05
N LEU A 69 10.56 38.42 -24.08
CA LEU A 69 10.21 36.99 -24.21
C LEU A 69 10.65 36.43 -25.57
N ASP A 70 10.76 37.28 -26.59
CA ASP A 70 11.18 36.88 -27.93
C ASP A 70 12.65 36.41 -28.01
N ASP A 71 13.50 36.86 -27.07
CA ASP A 71 14.94 36.57 -27.04
C ASP A 71 15.27 35.11 -26.66
N TYR A 72 14.26 34.35 -26.22
CA TYR A 72 14.42 32.98 -25.73
C TYR A 72 14.02 31.94 -26.78
N GLY A 73 14.87 30.92 -26.94
CA GLY A 73 14.71 29.85 -27.93
C GLY A 73 13.52 28.93 -27.70
N ARG A 74 12.99 28.85 -26.46
CA ARG A 74 11.77 28.13 -26.09
C ARG A 74 10.94 28.96 -25.12
N ARG A 75 9.62 28.74 -25.12
CA ARG A 75 8.64 29.56 -24.39
C ARG A 75 7.49 28.71 -23.89
N SER A 76 6.93 29.06 -22.74
CA SER A 76 5.74 28.46 -22.14
C SER A 76 4.86 29.59 -21.59
N VAL A 77 3.53 29.38 -21.56
CA VAL A 77 2.57 30.35 -21.05
C VAL A 77 1.38 29.64 -20.40
N ALA A 78 0.95 30.13 -19.24
CA ALA A 78 -0.30 29.72 -18.60
C ALA A 78 -1.13 30.95 -18.20
N VAL A 79 -2.46 30.79 -18.25
CA VAL A 79 -3.44 31.84 -17.93
C VAL A 79 -4.58 31.25 -17.11
N ALA A 80 -5.01 31.96 -16.06
CA ALA A 80 -6.19 31.60 -15.27
C ALA A 80 -6.98 32.86 -14.85
N SER A 81 -8.30 32.75 -14.79
CA SER A 81 -9.17 33.75 -14.14
C SER A 81 -9.32 33.45 -12.65
N SER A 82 -9.40 34.50 -11.84
CA SER A 82 -9.56 34.48 -10.40
C SER A 82 -10.69 35.45 -10.00
N PRO A 83 -11.51 35.13 -8.97
CA PRO A 83 -12.40 36.12 -8.36
C PRO A 83 -11.66 37.13 -7.47
N THR A 84 -10.39 36.89 -7.12
CA THR A 84 -9.60 37.75 -6.22
C THR A 84 -9.21 39.07 -6.91
N PRO A 85 -9.27 40.23 -6.22
CA PRO A 85 -8.83 41.51 -6.77
C PRO A 85 -7.35 41.54 -7.19
N ALA A 86 -7.06 42.18 -8.33
CA ALA A 86 -5.70 42.26 -8.90
C ALA A 86 -4.65 42.76 -7.90
N THR A 87 -5.01 43.70 -7.03
CA THR A 87 -4.11 44.26 -6.01
C THR A 87 -3.63 43.24 -4.98
N GLU A 88 -4.45 42.23 -4.67
CA GLU A 88 -4.12 41.18 -3.69
C GLU A 88 -3.27 40.08 -4.33
N LEU A 89 -3.63 39.69 -5.55
CA LEU A 89 -2.83 38.75 -6.36
C LEU A 89 -1.43 39.31 -6.63
N VAL A 90 -1.32 40.60 -7.00
CA VAL A 90 -0.02 41.28 -7.16
C VAL A 90 0.75 41.34 -5.83
N ALA A 91 0.09 41.54 -4.69
CA ALA A 91 0.76 41.52 -3.39
C ALA A 91 1.37 40.13 -3.07
N ALA A 92 0.61 39.04 -3.29
CA ALA A 92 1.10 37.67 -3.09
C ALA A 92 2.19 37.25 -4.10
N LEU A 93 2.16 37.83 -5.30
CA LEU A 93 3.12 37.60 -6.38
C LEU A 93 4.42 38.38 -6.18
N VAL A 94 4.38 39.59 -5.60
CA VAL A 94 5.57 40.42 -5.34
C VAL A 94 6.23 40.08 -3.99
N ASP A 95 5.49 39.61 -3.00
CA ASP A 95 6.07 38.93 -1.83
C ASP A 95 6.48 37.49 -2.19
N PHE A 96 7.61 37.39 -2.87
CA PHE A 96 8.08 36.14 -3.45
C PHE A 96 8.58 35.14 -2.39
N SER A 97 8.62 35.51 -1.11
CA SER A 97 8.71 34.52 -0.02
C SER A 97 7.55 33.51 -0.05
N ARG A 98 6.39 33.94 -0.56
CA ARG A 98 5.18 33.14 -0.76
C ARG A 98 5.15 32.36 -2.08
N ALA A 99 6.26 32.32 -2.84
CA ALA A 99 6.34 31.45 -4.01
C ALA A 99 5.96 29.97 -3.74
N PRO A 100 6.25 29.34 -2.58
CA PRO A 100 5.80 27.98 -2.29
C PRO A 100 4.27 27.80 -2.30
N ASP A 101 3.50 28.85 -1.98
CA ASP A 101 2.03 28.79 -1.94
C ASP A 101 1.42 28.56 -3.34
N TRP A 102 2.13 28.98 -4.41
CA TRP A 102 1.58 29.00 -5.75
C TRP A 102 2.52 28.47 -6.84
N PHE A 103 3.80 28.86 -6.85
CA PHE A 103 4.74 28.58 -7.92
C PHE A 103 5.21 27.12 -7.87
N SER A 104 4.59 26.25 -8.68
CA SER A 104 4.82 24.81 -8.72
C SER A 104 6.25 24.39 -9.03
N LEU A 105 7.02 25.27 -9.68
CA LEU A 105 8.43 25.04 -9.95
C LEU A 105 9.28 25.22 -8.69
N HIS A 106 8.81 25.85 -7.62
CA HIS A 106 9.59 26.01 -6.39
C HIS A 106 9.84 24.67 -5.70
N SER A 107 11.10 24.41 -5.33
CA SER A 107 11.50 23.27 -4.48
C SER A 107 12.02 23.74 -3.11
N ALA A 108 12.97 24.69 -3.09
CA ALA A 108 13.52 25.25 -1.85
C ALA A 108 14.16 26.62 -2.09
N TRP A 109 14.47 27.35 -1.00
CA TRP A 109 15.33 28.54 -1.04
C TRP A 109 16.80 28.19 -0.79
N ARG A 110 17.72 28.98 -1.35
CA ARG A 110 19.15 28.93 -1.01
C ARG A 110 19.49 30.15 -0.13
N GLY A 111 19.36 29.96 1.18
CA GLY A 111 19.39 31.04 2.17
C GLY A 111 17.97 31.48 2.56
N ASP A 112 17.84 32.66 3.15
CA ASP A 112 16.54 33.19 3.57
C ASP A 112 15.65 33.54 2.35
N PRO A 113 14.31 33.40 2.44
CA PRO A 113 13.39 33.78 1.37
C PRO A 113 13.51 35.26 0.99
N PRO A 114 13.38 35.64 -0.30
CA PRO A 114 13.68 36.98 -0.77
C PRO A 114 12.64 38.06 -0.38
N GLY A 115 11.53 37.68 0.27
CA GLY A 115 10.48 38.60 0.72
C GLY A 115 9.86 39.42 -0.42
N VAL A 116 9.49 40.67 -0.10
CA VAL A 116 8.96 41.64 -1.08
C VAL A 116 10.07 42.06 -2.05
N LEU A 117 9.95 41.61 -3.29
CA LEU A 117 10.96 41.82 -4.33
C LEU A 117 11.14 43.28 -4.72
N ARG A 118 12.39 43.63 -5.05
CA ARG A 118 12.79 44.98 -5.49
C ARG A 118 13.59 44.87 -6.79
N PRO A 119 13.39 45.74 -7.79
CA PRO A 119 14.20 45.75 -9.01
C PRO A 119 15.70 45.81 -8.69
N GLY A 120 16.50 45.00 -9.38
CA GLY A 120 17.94 44.86 -9.16
C GLY A 120 18.35 43.97 -7.97
N SER A 121 17.41 43.46 -7.16
CA SER A 121 17.73 42.46 -6.13
C SER A 121 18.02 41.09 -6.76
N THR A 122 18.84 40.29 -6.07
CA THR A 122 19.22 38.94 -6.52
C THR A 122 19.00 37.93 -5.39
N PHE A 123 18.58 36.72 -5.75
CA PHE A 123 18.37 35.62 -4.81
C PHE A 123 18.59 34.27 -5.50
N ALA A 124 18.79 33.21 -4.72
CA ALA A 124 18.98 31.86 -5.22
C ALA A 124 17.84 30.95 -4.75
N GLN A 125 17.35 30.13 -5.66
CA GLN A 125 16.19 29.24 -5.46
C GLN A 125 16.50 27.89 -6.09
N GLN A 126 16.12 26.79 -5.44
CA GLN A 126 16.00 25.50 -6.13
C GLN A 126 14.62 25.43 -6.79
N ILE A 127 14.61 25.13 -8.08
CA ILE A 127 13.39 24.84 -8.84
C ILE A 127 13.39 23.41 -9.39
N LEU A 128 12.21 22.80 -9.53
CA LEU A 128 12.05 21.52 -10.22
C LEU A 128 12.04 21.74 -11.73
N LEU A 129 12.94 21.06 -12.45
CA LEU A 129 12.94 20.97 -13.90
C LEU A 129 12.89 19.48 -14.27
N MET A 130 11.78 19.01 -14.84
CA MET A 130 11.51 17.57 -15.01
C MET A 130 11.62 16.82 -13.67
N ASP A 131 11.05 17.39 -12.61
CA ASP A 131 11.05 16.88 -11.22
C ASP A 131 12.45 16.75 -10.58
N ILE A 132 13.50 17.28 -11.21
CA ILE A 132 14.87 17.34 -10.68
C ILE A 132 15.14 18.74 -10.09
N PRO A 133 15.60 18.87 -8.83
CA PRO A 133 15.97 20.16 -8.25
C PRO A 133 17.22 20.79 -8.91
N ALA A 134 17.06 21.96 -9.51
CA ALA A 134 18.12 22.77 -10.11
C ALA A 134 18.23 24.13 -9.40
N GLU A 135 19.44 24.55 -9.03
CA GLU A 135 19.67 25.91 -8.49
C GLU A 135 19.59 26.96 -9.61
N VAL A 136 18.72 27.94 -9.44
CA VAL A 136 18.61 29.12 -10.30
C VAL A 136 18.88 30.37 -9.48
N ARG A 137 19.78 31.21 -9.98
CA ARG A 137 20.09 32.54 -9.44
C ARG A 137 19.29 33.57 -10.21
N TRP A 138 18.29 34.12 -9.55
CA TRP A 138 17.37 35.11 -10.09
C TRP A 138 17.87 36.52 -9.86
N THR A 139 17.69 37.38 -10.86
CA THR A 139 17.77 38.83 -10.78
C THR A 139 16.38 39.39 -11.06
N VAL A 140 15.87 40.26 -10.19
CA VAL A 140 14.59 40.94 -10.40
C VAL A 140 14.80 42.06 -11.43
N GLU A 141 14.24 41.91 -12.63
CA GLU A 141 14.35 42.91 -13.69
C GLU A 141 13.35 44.05 -13.46
N THR A 142 12.06 43.73 -13.27
CA THR A 142 11.02 44.74 -12.99
C THR A 142 10.03 44.28 -11.94
N VAL A 143 9.45 45.25 -11.23
CA VAL A 143 8.30 45.08 -10.34
C VAL A 143 7.36 46.25 -10.60
N THR A 144 6.09 45.96 -10.88
CA THR A 144 5.08 46.95 -11.28
C THR A 144 3.80 46.77 -10.47
N ARG A 145 2.80 47.64 -10.70
CA ARG A 145 1.47 47.48 -10.07
C ARG A 145 0.62 46.35 -10.66
N THR A 146 1.10 45.70 -11.71
CA THR A 146 0.38 44.66 -12.47
C THR A 146 1.21 43.38 -12.63
N GLY A 147 2.34 43.23 -11.91
CA GLY A 147 3.21 42.07 -12.09
C GLY A 147 4.68 42.31 -11.82
N LEU A 148 5.50 41.32 -12.16
CA LEU A 148 6.97 41.35 -12.07
C LEU A 148 7.63 40.60 -13.22
N SER A 149 8.94 40.82 -13.38
CA SER A 149 9.80 40.00 -14.24
C SER A 149 11.13 39.64 -13.58
N LEU A 150 11.57 38.40 -13.75
CA LEU A 150 12.84 37.86 -13.27
C LEU A 150 13.67 37.29 -14.42
N ARG A 151 15.00 37.43 -14.34
CA ARG A 151 15.95 36.69 -15.16
C ARG A 151 16.76 35.74 -14.28
N GLY A 152 16.67 34.45 -14.59
CA GLY A 152 17.34 33.36 -13.90
C GLY A 152 18.55 32.83 -14.67
N THR A 153 19.60 32.45 -13.96
CA THR A 153 20.73 31.66 -14.51
C THR A 153 20.88 30.37 -13.70
N GLY A 154 20.87 29.23 -14.39
CA GLY A 154 20.91 27.89 -13.80
C GLY A 154 22.12 27.06 -14.24
N PRO A 155 22.21 25.78 -13.83
CA PRO A 155 23.31 24.89 -14.20
C PRO A 155 23.42 24.69 -15.72
N MET A 156 24.63 24.31 -16.16
CA MET A 156 24.96 24.05 -17.58
C MET A 156 24.63 25.20 -18.56
N GLY A 157 24.55 26.45 -18.07
CA GLY A 157 24.31 27.63 -18.90
C GLY A 157 22.84 27.80 -19.31
N ILE A 158 21.89 27.22 -18.57
CA ILE A 158 20.47 27.49 -18.73
C ILE A 158 20.18 28.93 -18.28
N VAL A 159 19.41 29.66 -19.09
CA VAL A 159 18.90 31.00 -18.82
C VAL A 159 17.38 30.96 -18.88
N LEU A 160 16.74 31.52 -17.85
CA LEU A 160 15.28 31.60 -17.73
C LEU A 160 14.85 33.07 -17.67
N GLY A 161 13.75 33.39 -18.32
CA GLY A 161 12.97 34.59 -18.08
C GLY A 161 11.61 34.18 -17.49
N LEU A 162 11.17 34.83 -16.41
CA LEU A 162 9.85 34.63 -15.83
C LEU A 162 9.14 35.98 -15.83
N TRP A 163 7.94 36.06 -16.38
CA TRP A 163 7.07 37.23 -16.30
C TRP A 163 5.74 36.79 -15.70
N CYS A 164 5.31 37.45 -14.63
CA CYS A 164 4.03 37.18 -13.99
C CYS A 164 3.21 38.48 -14.05
N THR A 165 2.08 38.44 -14.75
CA THR A 165 1.20 39.60 -15.01
C THR A 165 -0.20 39.34 -14.47
N VAL A 166 -0.80 40.35 -13.84
CA VAL A 166 -2.17 40.32 -13.33
C VAL A 166 -2.92 41.54 -13.86
N ALA A 167 -4.09 41.32 -14.45
CA ALA A 167 -4.95 42.37 -14.96
C ALA A 167 -6.40 42.18 -14.46
N PRO A 168 -7.13 43.25 -14.09
CA PRO A 168 -8.53 43.16 -13.72
C PRO A 168 -9.41 42.84 -14.95
N ASP A 169 -10.40 41.96 -14.82
CA ASP A 169 -11.25 41.49 -15.94
C ASP A 169 -12.73 41.90 -15.85
N GLY A 170 -13.09 42.70 -14.83
CA GLY A 170 -14.42 43.28 -14.64
C GLY A 170 -15.16 42.72 -13.44
N SER A 171 -14.96 41.44 -13.09
CA SER A 171 -15.53 40.81 -11.89
C SER A 171 -14.49 40.14 -10.98
N GLY A 172 -13.25 40.03 -11.42
CA GLY A 172 -12.13 39.50 -10.66
C GLY A 172 -10.81 39.94 -11.31
N SER A 173 -9.94 38.99 -11.66
CA SER A 173 -8.67 39.24 -12.34
C SER A 173 -8.18 38.04 -13.14
N VAL A 174 -7.49 38.32 -14.24
CA VAL A 174 -6.75 37.32 -15.02
C VAL A 174 -5.27 37.37 -14.61
N VAL A 175 -4.75 36.20 -14.27
CA VAL A 175 -3.33 35.94 -14.01
C VAL A 175 -2.73 35.28 -15.24
N ARG A 176 -1.61 35.80 -15.73
CA ARG A 176 -0.79 35.24 -16.82
C ARG A 176 0.64 35.05 -16.33
N VAL A 177 1.22 33.88 -16.57
CA VAL A 177 2.64 33.62 -16.33
C VAL A 177 3.28 33.13 -17.63
N ASP A 178 4.30 33.84 -18.09
CA ASP A 178 5.13 33.47 -19.23
C ASP A 178 6.52 33.06 -18.74
N VAL A 179 7.07 31.98 -19.33
CA VAL A 179 8.45 31.56 -19.12
C VAL A 179 9.18 31.47 -20.45
N GLY A 180 10.28 32.22 -20.57
CA GLY A 180 11.27 32.11 -21.63
C GLY A 180 12.42 31.22 -21.17
N MET A 181 12.95 30.38 -22.06
CA MET A 181 14.02 29.43 -21.75
C MET A 181 15.03 29.35 -22.90
N ASP A 182 16.32 29.41 -22.58
CA ASP A 182 17.41 29.17 -23.52
C ASP A 182 18.64 28.60 -22.80
N GLY A 183 19.61 28.08 -23.55
CA GLY A 183 20.84 27.51 -23.04
C GLY A 183 21.22 26.21 -23.77
N PRO A 184 22.48 25.76 -23.69
CA PRO A 184 22.95 24.58 -24.41
C PRO A 184 22.10 23.31 -24.23
N PRO A 185 21.63 22.94 -23.01
CA PRO A 185 20.79 21.75 -22.81
C PRO A 185 19.43 21.83 -23.49
N LEU A 186 18.87 23.04 -23.64
CA LEU A 186 17.52 23.27 -24.17
C LEU A 186 17.47 23.35 -25.70
N ARG A 187 18.63 23.54 -26.34
CA ARG A 187 18.78 23.48 -27.81
C ARG A 187 18.91 22.05 -28.34
N GLY A 188 19.08 21.07 -27.45
CA GLY A 188 18.98 19.63 -27.75
C GLY A 188 17.54 19.09 -27.66
N PRO A 189 17.38 17.75 -27.77
CA PRO A 189 16.07 17.08 -27.66
C PRO A 189 15.36 17.37 -26.33
N ILE A 190 16.15 17.43 -25.23
CA ILE A 190 15.71 17.69 -23.84
C ILE A 190 14.83 18.93 -23.68
N GLY A 191 15.04 19.96 -24.49
CA GLY A 191 14.25 21.18 -24.39
C GLY A 191 12.75 20.98 -24.63
N THR A 192 12.31 19.90 -25.27
CA THR A 192 10.87 19.66 -25.52
C THR A 192 10.17 19.07 -24.30
N THR A 193 10.83 18.17 -23.56
CA THR A 193 10.31 17.63 -22.29
C THR A 193 10.38 18.66 -21.17
N VAL A 194 11.44 19.48 -21.13
CA VAL A 194 11.53 20.61 -20.20
C VAL A 194 10.39 21.60 -20.43
N VAL A 195 10.06 21.94 -21.68
CA VAL A 195 8.88 22.77 -21.99
C VAL A 195 7.60 22.10 -21.47
N ARG A 196 7.36 20.81 -21.74
CA ARG A 196 6.14 20.12 -21.28
C ARG A 196 6.03 20.03 -19.74
N SER A 197 7.15 19.83 -19.05
CA SER A 197 7.21 19.84 -17.58
C SER A 197 6.88 21.23 -17.04
N ILE A 198 7.44 22.28 -17.64
CA ILE A 198 7.15 23.67 -17.28
C ILE A 198 5.70 24.06 -17.63
N ASP A 199 5.15 23.63 -18.77
CA ASP A 199 3.74 23.88 -19.14
C ASP A 199 2.79 23.35 -18.06
N ALA A 200 3.00 22.11 -17.60
CA ALA A 200 2.20 21.50 -16.53
C ALA A 200 2.39 22.22 -15.19
N ALA A 201 3.63 22.54 -14.83
CA ALA A 201 3.95 23.28 -13.61
C ALA A 201 3.37 24.71 -13.62
N LEU A 202 3.41 25.42 -14.75
CA LEU A 202 2.82 26.75 -14.90
C LEU A 202 1.29 26.71 -14.86
N ALA A 203 0.65 25.73 -15.49
CA ALA A 203 -0.80 25.54 -15.40
C ALA A 203 -1.24 25.36 -13.94
N ALA A 204 -0.56 24.49 -13.18
CA ALA A 204 -0.77 24.35 -11.75
C ALA A 204 -0.43 25.64 -10.97
N SER A 205 0.57 26.41 -11.42
CA SER A 205 0.98 27.65 -10.74
C SER A 205 -0.05 28.76 -10.85
N VAL A 206 -0.60 28.99 -12.05
CA VAL A 206 -1.65 29.99 -12.25
C VAL A 206 -2.96 29.56 -11.62
N ALA A 207 -3.27 28.26 -11.57
CA ALA A 207 -4.44 27.75 -10.87
C ALA A 207 -4.34 28.01 -9.35
N ARG A 208 -3.19 27.71 -8.72
CA ARG A 208 -2.96 28.02 -7.30
C ARG A 208 -2.96 29.51 -7.02
N LEU A 209 -2.24 30.30 -7.81
CA LEU A 209 -2.19 31.76 -7.67
C LEU A 209 -3.60 32.39 -7.82
N ALA A 210 -4.40 31.92 -8.78
CA ALA A 210 -5.79 32.34 -8.94
C ALA A 210 -6.72 31.87 -7.82
N GLY A 211 -6.39 30.75 -7.17
CA GLY A 211 -7.10 30.20 -6.00
C GLY A 211 -6.73 30.85 -4.67
N LEU A 212 -5.77 31.78 -4.62
CA LEU A 212 -5.46 32.57 -3.43
C LEU A 212 -6.61 33.55 -3.13
N ALA A 213 -7.61 33.06 -2.41
CA ALA A 213 -8.55 33.89 -1.68
C ALA A 213 -7.84 34.57 -0.50
N SER A 214 -8.31 35.76 -0.13
CA SER A 214 -7.67 36.62 0.87
C SER A 214 -7.66 35.98 2.27
N GLY A 215 -6.48 35.78 2.85
CA GLY A 215 -6.33 35.76 4.31
C GLY A 215 -6.22 34.39 5.00
N GLY A 216 -5.32 33.53 4.53
CA GLY A 216 -4.77 32.43 5.33
C GLY A 216 -3.28 32.24 5.03
N SER A 217 -2.41 33.07 5.61
CA SER A 217 -0.98 32.72 5.60
C SER A 217 -0.80 31.47 6.46
N ARG A 218 -0.24 30.39 5.90
CA ARG A 218 0.17 29.22 6.70
C ARG A 218 1.01 29.72 7.89
N PRO A 219 0.73 29.28 9.14
CA PRO A 219 1.44 29.79 10.31
C PRO A 219 2.96 29.55 10.27
N GLY A 220 3.70 30.58 9.89
CA GLY A 220 4.78 31.14 10.69
C GLY A 220 6.09 30.35 10.91
N TRP A 221 6.24 29.11 10.44
CA TRP A 221 7.45 28.32 10.72
C TRP A 221 8.30 28.05 9.47
N THR A 222 9.46 28.69 9.41
CA THR A 222 10.53 28.32 8.47
C THR A 222 11.22 27.05 8.97
N VAL A 223 10.73 25.87 8.58
CA VAL A 223 11.43 24.62 8.82
C VAL A 223 12.73 24.62 8.02
N ARG A 224 13.85 24.45 8.71
CA ARG A 224 15.18 24.32 8.10
C ARG A 224 15.60 22.86 8.14
N ASP A 225 16.16 22.36 7.05
CA ASP A 225 16.70 21.00 6.96
C ASP A 225 18.10 20.92 7.62
N GLU A 226 18.19 21.38 8.87
CA GLU A 226 19.39 21.39 9.71
C GLU A 226 19.29 20.27 10.78
N PRO A 227 20.36 19.50 11.06
CA PRO A 227 20.33 18.44 12.07
C PRO A 227 19.99 18.98 13.47
N VAL A 228 19.10 18.27 14.18
CA VAL A 228 18.56 18.72 15.48
C VAL A 228 19.21 17.94 16.61
N ARG A 229 19.76 18.63 17.61
CA ARG A 229 20.32 17.98 18.80
C ARG A 229 19.22 17.64 19.79
N HIS A 230 19.10 16.36 20.14
CA HIS A 230 18.27 15.93 21.25
C HIS A 230 18.93 16.31 22.58
N GLU A 231 18.22 17.02 23.45
CA GLU A 231 18.77 17.63 24.66
C GLU A 231 19.09 16.57 25.72
N ALA A 232 18.16 15.64 25.95
CA ALA A 232 18.27 14.63 27.01
C ALA A 232 19.38 13.59 26.75
N THR A 233 19.54 13.13 25.50
CA THR A 233 20.55 12.12 25.13
C THR A 233 21.80 12.71 24.50
N GLY A 234 21.74 13.95 24.00
CA GLY A 234 22.82 14.63 23.32
C GLY A 234 23.08 14.20 21.87
N VAL A 235 22.31 13.23 21.36
CA VAL A 235 22.37 12.71 19.99
C VAL A 235 22.01 13.83 18.99
N VAL A 236 22.69 13.88 17.85
CA VAL A 236 22.34 14.76 16.73
C VAL A 236 21.53 13.95 15.73
N LEU A 237 20.32 14.40 15.46
CA LEU A 237 19.31 13.69 14.66
C LEU A 237 19.24 14.26 13.25
N ASP A 238 18.99 13.39 12.28
CA ASP A 238 18.63 13.78 10.92
C ASP A 238 17.34 14.65 10.95
N PRO A 239 17.26 15.77 10.21
CA PRO A 239 16.07 16.64 10.19
C PRO A 239 14.78 15.92 9.79
N THR A 240 14.87 14.78 9.08
CA THR A 240 13.76 13.94 8.62
C THR A 240 13.40 12.80 9.58
N THR A 241 14.01 12.69 10.76
CA THR A 241 13.62 11.68 11.77
C THR A 241 12.15 11.88 12.18
N PRO A 242 11.28 10.85 12.12
CA PRO A 242 9.86 10.99 12.41
C PRO A 242 9.55 10.84 13.92
N VAL A 243 8.77 11.78 14.46
CA VAL A 243 8.31 11.82 15.85
C VAL A 243 6.81 12.06 15.91
N VAL A 244 6.12 11.32 16.79
CA VAL A 244 4.77 11.66 17.24
C VAL A 244 4.92 12.73 18.31
N VAL A 245 4.35 13.92 18.05
CA VAL A 245 4.48 15.10 18.92
C VAL A 245 3.21 15.46 19.66
N GLY A 246 2.06 15.04 19.16
CA GLY A 246 0.75 15.34 19.72
C GLY A 246 -0.19 14.16 19.57
N VAL A 247 -0.92 13.82 20.64
CA VAL A 247 -1.95 12.79 20.64
C VAL A 247 -3.22 13.26 21.34
N GLY A 248 -4.37 12.89 20.79
CA GLY A 248 -5.68 13.28 21.32
C GLY A 248 -6.71 12.17 21.15
N GLN A 249 -7.58 12.01 22.13
CA GLN A 249 -8.65 11.00 22.15
C GLN A 249 -9.97 11.64 22.61
N VAL A 250 -11.07 11.24 22.00
CA VAL A 250 -12.43 11.70 22.31
C VAL A 250 -13.31 10.49 22.63
N VAL A 251 -14.11 10.61 23.70
CA VAL A 251 -15.18 9.68 24.05
C VAL A 251 -16.49 10.45 24.15
N GLN A 252 -17.55 9.93 23.52
CA GLN A 252 -18.87 10.56 23.51
C GLN A 252 -19.97 9.56 23.93
N HIS A 253 -20.24 9.47 25.23
CA HIS A 253 -21.29 8.58 25.74
C HIS A 253 -22.72 9.04 25.43
N VAL A 254 -22.93 10.34 25.21
CA VAL A 254 -24.23 10.92 24.85
C VAL A 254 -24.29 11.02 23.33
N ALA A 255 -25.25 10.31 22.73
CA ALA A 255 -25.45 10.35 21.28
C ALA A 255 -25.77 11.77 20.81
N ASP A 256 -25.05 12.24 19.79
CA ASP A 256 -25.18 13.58 19.22
C ASP A 256 -25.41 13.47 17.69
N PRO A 257 -26.67 13.55 17.23
CA PRO A 257 -27.00 13.47 15.80
C PRO A 257 -26.27 14.46 14.90
N ASP A 258 -25.85 15.59 15.45
CA ASP A 258 -25.23 16.69 14.70
C ASP A 258 -23.69 16.59 14.69
N CYS A 259 -23.11 15.62 15.42
CA CYS A 259 -21.68 15.34 15.45
C CYS A 259 -21.36 14.05 14.68
N ASP A 260 -20.85 14.20 13.46
CA ASP A 260 -20.44 13.10 12.59
C ASP A 260 -19.01 12.61 12.91
N PRO A 261 -18.56 11.47 12.33
CA PRO A 261 -17.19 11.00 12.53
C PRO A 261 -16.10 12.03 12.17
N VAL A 262 -16.29 12.88 11.14
CA VAL A 262 -15.31 13.94 10.81
C VAL A 262 -15.21 14.99 11.93
N ALA A 263 -16.32 15.43 12.50
CA ALA A 263 -16.33 16.36 13.63
C ALA A 263 -15.67 15.76 14.88
N LEU A 264 -15.87 14.46 15.14
CA LEU A 264 -15.18 13.73 16.21
C LEU A 264 -13.66 13.64 15.95
N ALA A 265 -13.24 13.32 14.72
CA ALA A 265 -11.84 13.30 14.31
C ALA A 265 -11.17 14.67 14.45
N ALA A 266 -11.83 15.74 14.02
CA ALA A 266 -11.35 17.11 14.16
C ALA A 266 -11.21 17.54 15.63
N ARG A 267 -12.13 17.13 16.52
CA ARG A 267 -12.02 17.34 17.97
C ARG A 267 -10.80 16.60 18.55
N ALA A 268 -10.54 15.37 18.11
CA ALA A 268 -9.38 14.60 18.55
C ALA A 268 -8.05 15.20 18.05
N LEU A 269 -7.99 15.70 16.81
CA LEU A 269 -6.82 16.42 16.29
C LEU A 269 -6.54 17.72 17.02
N ARG A 270 -7.57 18.49 17.42
CA ARG A 270 -7.38 19.68 18.27
C ARG A 270 -6.77 19.33 19.62
N SER A 271 -7.29 18.29 20.28
CA SER A 271 -6.68 17.78 21.52
C SER A 271 -5.23 17.32 21.32
N ALA A 272 -4.88 16.78 20.15
CA ALA A 272 -3.51 16.39 19.81
C ALA A 272 -2.60 17.62 19.60
N ALA A 273 -3.12 18.69 19.00
CA ALA A 273 -2.40 19.94 18.81
C ALA A 273 -2.19 20.72 20.12
N ASP A 274 -3.17 20.64 21.03
CA ASP A 274 -3.06 21.16 22.41
C ASP A 274 -2.03 20.34 23.23
N ASP A 275 -1.99 19.02 23.07
CA ASP A 275 -0.95 18.15 23.68
C ASP A 275 0.46 18.48 23.19
N ALA A 276 0.61 18.76 21.89
CA ALA A 276 1.88 19.19 21.30
C ALA A 276 2.29 20.60 21.77
N GLY A 277 1.32 21.49 22.02
CA GLY A 277 1.52 22.86 22.52
C GLY A 277 1.12 23.98 21.54
N PRO A 278 1.47 23.94 20.23
CA PRO A 278 1.15 25.03 19.30
C PRO A 278 -0.32 25.16 18.87
N GLY A 279 -1.20 24.21 19.23
CA GLY A 279 -2.64 24.29 18.93
C GLY A 279 -2.96 24.35 17.43
N GLU A 280 -4.07 25.02 17.07
CA GLU A 280 -4.61 25.06 15.69
C GLU A 280 -3.56 25.44 14.62
N ALA A 281 -2.51 26.20 14.99
CA ALA A 281 -1.43 26.57 14.07
C ALA A 281 -0.68 25.34 13.51
N LEU A 282 -0.52 24.29 14.32
CA LEU A 282 0.12 23.03 13.90
C LEU A 282 -0.76 22.23 12.93
N LEU A 283 -2.08 22.30 13.09
CA LEU A 283 -3.04 21.65 12.19
C LEU A 283 -3.08 22.36 10.83
N GLN A 284 -3.13 23.69 10.84
CA GLN A 284 -3.14 24.52 9.63
C GLN A 284 -1.83 24.44 8.83
N ALA A 285 -0.72 24.12 9.49
CA ALA A 285 0.60 23.93 8.88
C ALA A 285 0.83 22.52 8.28
N ALA A 286 -0.15 21.60 8.38
CA ALA A 286 0.01 20.23 7.89
C ALA A 286 0.23 20.14 6.37
N ASP A 287 1.24 19.37 5.98
CA ASP A 287 1.52 19.06 4.58
C ASP A 287 0.59 17.96 4.06
N ALA A 288 0.14 17.06 4.94
CA ALA A 288 -0.73 15.95 4.57
C ALA A 288 -1.74 15.58 5.66
N VAL A 289 -2.89 15.04 5.23
CA VAL A 289 -3.94 14.52 6.12
C VAL A 289 -4.26 13.08 5.74
N TYR A 290 -4.10 12.17 6.71
CA TYR A 290 -4.16 10.73 6.57
C TYR A 290 -5.35 10.22 7.39
N ALA A 291 -6.43 9.80 6.73
CA ALA A 291 -7.68 9.41 7.39
C ALA A 291 -7.87 7.89 7.47
N VAL A 292 -8.26 7.39 8.65
CA VAL A 292 -8.80 6.06 8.83
C VAL A 292 -10.31 6.12 8.56
N PRO A 293 -10.83 5.45 7.51
CA PRO A 293 -12.24 5.56 7.13
C PRO A 293 -13.16 4.97 8.21
N SER A 294 -14.23 5.70 8.50
CA SER A 294 -15.27 5.27 9.42
C SER A 294 -16.13 4.14 8.82
N ALA A 295 -16.37 3.10 9.62
CA ALA A 295 -17.31 2.02 9.34
C ALA A 295 -18.77 2.39 9.67
N SER A 296 -18.99 3.37 10.56
CA SER A 296 -20.32 3.92 10.86
C SER A 296 -20.83 4.87 9.77
N TRP A 297 -19.94 5.64 9.12
CA TRP A 297 -20.29 6.43 7.92
C TRP A 297 -19.08 6.55 6.97
N THR A 298 -19.11 5.83 5.86
CA THR A 298 -17.98 5.78 4.93
C THR A 298 -18.02 6.93 3.93
N TYR A 299 -17.18 7.93 4.16
CA TYR A 299 -16.90 9.01 3.21
C TYR A 299 -16.03 8.51 2.05
N ARG A 300 -16.07 9.23 0.92
CA ARG A 300 -15.25 8.93 -0.26
C ARG A 300 -13.81 9.43 -0.11
N ASP A 301 -13.67 10.65 0.40
CA ASP A 301 -12.42 11.26 0.83
C ASP A 301 -12.63 11.88 2.21
N GLN A 302 -12.44 11.07 3.26
CA GLN A 302 -12.54 11.54 4.65
C GLN A 302 -11.39 12.48 5.00
N ALA A 303 -10.24 12.37 4.33
CA ALA A 303 -9.08 13.24 4.56
C ALA A 303 -9.34 14.68 4.13
N ALA A 304 -10.08 14.90 3.03
CA ALA A 304 -10.53 16.24 2.62
C ALA A 304 -11.41 16.91 3.68
N LEU A 305 -12.41 16.19 4.19
CA LEU A 305 -13.35 16.72 5.18
C LEU A 305 -12.68 16.97 6.53
N VAL A 306 -11.75 16.09 6.96
CA VAL A 306 -10.93 16.31 8.16
C VAL A 306 -10.02 17.53 7.97
N ALA A 307 -9.40 17.70 6.81
CA ALA A 307 -8.56 18.86 6.51
C ALA A 307 -9.35 20.18 6.59
N GLU A 308 -10.52 20.24 5.94
CA GLU A 308 -11.44 21.39 6.02
C GLU A 308 -11.84 21.68 7.48
N ALA A 309 -12.24 20.64 8.23
CA ALA A 309 -12.70 20.77 9.61
C ALA A 309 -11.64 21.24 10.61
N VAL A 310 -10.35 21.19 10.27
CA VAL A 310 -9.23 21.74 11.07
C VAL A 310 -8.51 22.93 10.40
N GLY A 311 -9.00 23.41 9.26
CA GLY A 311 -8.41 24.52 8.50
C GLY A 311 -7.07 24.19 7.83
N ALA A 312 -6.75 22.90 7.61
CA ALA A 312 -5.55 22.47 6.91
C ALA A 312 -5.71 22.59 5.39
N THR A 313 -4.61 22.85 4.69
CA THR A 313 -4.55 22.89 3.21
C THR A 313 -3.47 21.94 2.69
N PRO A 314 -3.64 20.61 2.89
CA PRO A 314 -2.61 19.62 2.59
C PRO A 314 -2.29 19.52 1.10
N GLY A 315 -1.03 19.18 0.80
CA GLY A 315 -0.57 18.78 -0.52
C GLY A 315 -0.80 17.30 -0.85
N GLU A 316 -1.05 16.44 0.16
CA GLU A 316 -1.45 15.03 -0.04
C GLU A 316 -2.62 14.68 0.90
N ARG A 317 -3.71 14.13 0.34
CA ARG A 317 -4.81 13.48 1.08
C ARG A 317 -4.70 11.96 0.93
N VAL A 318 -4.60 11.26 2.05
CA VAL A 318 -4.44 9.79 2.06
C VAL A 318 -5.51 9.14 2.92
N GLN A 319 -5.99 7.98 2.50
CA GLN A 319 -6.93 7.17 3.28
C GLN A 319 -6.45 5.71 3.31
N SER A 320 -6.71 4.96 4.39
CA SER A 320 -6.55 3.50 4.31
C SER A 320 -7.71 2.87 3.53
N THR A 321 -7.60 1.59 3.17
CA THR A 321 -8.73 0.81 2.63
C THR A 321 -9.95 0.90 3.54
N PRO A 322 -11.20 0.91 3.01
CA PRO A 322 -12.42 1.10 3.80
C PRO A 322 -12.67 0.11 4.94
N TYR A 323 -12.05 -1.08 4.89
CA TYR A 323 -12.24 -2.13 5.88
C TYR A 323 -10.90 -2.71 6.37
N GLY A 324 -10.76 -2.75 7.70
CA GLY A 324 -9.66 -3.40 8.40
C GLY A 324 -9.05 -2.52 9.50
N GLY A 325 -8.96 -3.07 10.71
CA GLY A 325 -8.32 -2.43 11.86
C GLY A 325 -6.81 -2.26 11.75
N ASP A 326 -6.18 -2.78 10.68
CA ASP A 326 -4.79 -2.53 10.29
C ASP A 326 -4.55 -1.06 9.87
N GLY A 327 -5.58 -0.36 9.39
CA GLY A 327 -5.48 0.95 8.76
C GLY A 327 -4.80 2.02 9.62
N SER A 328 -5.10 2.09 10.93
CA SER A 328 -4.52 3.10 11.82
C SER A 328 -2.99 3.03 11.91
N GLN A 329 -2.43 1.88 12.30
CA GLN A 329 -0.97 1.71 12.41
C GLN A 329 -0.31 1.79 11.03
N LEU A 330 -0.97 1.28 9.99
CA LEU A 330 -0.47 1.35 8.62
C LEU A 330 -0.30 2.80 8.14
N LEU A 331 -1.26 3.69 8.43
CA LEU A 331 -1.14 5.11 8.10
C LEU A 331 -0.06 5.84 8.91
N VAL A 332 0.18 5.46 10.17
CA VAL A 332 1.31 6.02 10.94
C VAL A 332 2.66 5.56 10.36
N ASN A 333 2.76 4.31 9.92
CA ASN A 333 3.95 3.80 9.23
C ASN A 333 4.20 4.54 7.90
N GLU A 334 3.15 4.79 7.12
CA GLU A 334 3.23 5.57 5.87
C GLU A 334 3.56 7.05 6.13
N ALA A 335 3.02 7.66 7.19
CA ALA A 335 3.30 9.05 7.55
C ALA A 335 4.77 9.22 7.94
N ALA A 336 5.30 8.32 8.76
CA ALA A 336 6.73 8.28 9.09
C ALA A 336 7.60 8.03 7.85
N ALA A 337 7.17 7.18 6.91
CA ALA A 337 7.86 6.95 5.65
C ALA A 337 7.85 8.19 4.72
N ALA A 338 6.74 8.92 4.66
CA ALA A 338 6.63 10.18 3.91
C ALA A 338 7.51 11.28 4.50
N ILE A 339 7.70 11.29 5.83
CA ILE A 339 8.60 12.21 6.53
C ILE A 339 10.07 11.88 6.25
N VAL A 340 10.50 10.62 6.40
CA VAL A 340 11.87 10.18 6.07
C VAL A 340 12.21 10.40 4.59
N SER A 341 11.24 10.24 3.69
CA SER A 341 11.43 10.50 2.26
C SER A 341 11.35 11.98 1.88
N GLY A 342 11.21 12.90 2.84
CA GLY A 342 11.08 14.35 2.60
C GLY A 342 9.82 14.77 1.83
N ARG A 343 8.81 13.90 1.69
CA ARG A 343 7.53 14.21 1.01
C ARG A 343 6.58 15.02 1.89
N SER A 344 6.76 14.96 3.20
CA SER A 344 5.99 15.72 4.19
C SER A 344 6.87 16.05 5.39
N ARG A 345 6.52 17.10 6.14
CA ARG A 345 7.17 17.48 7.40
C ARG A 345 6.21 17.45 8.58
N ILE A 346 4.92 17.70 8.33
CA ILE A 346 3.82 17.62 9.31
C ILE A 346 2.67 16.81 8.69
N VAL A 347 2.29 15.69 9.32
CA VAL A 347 1.21 14.81 8.88
C VAL A 347 0.21 14.63 10.02
N LEU A 348 -1.07 14.88 9.73
CA LEU A 348 -2.18 14.59 10.64
C LEU A 348 -2.72 13.20 10.34
N VAL A 349 -2.77 12.32 11.34
CA VAL A 349 -3.42 11.00 11.22
C VAL A 349 -4.66 10.98 12.12
N ALA A 350 -5.84 10.67 11.58
CA ALA A 350 -7.07 10.68 12.37
C ALA A 350 -8.05 9.57 12.00
N GLY A 351 -8.77 9.06 13.00
CA GLY A 351 -9.81 8.05 12.85
C GLY A 351 -10.94 8.24 13.86
N ALA A 352 -12.16 7.94 13.45
CA ALA A 352 -13.36 8.14 14.27
C ALA A 352 -14.48 7.17 13.92
N GLU A 353 -15.34 6.90 14.89
CA GLU A 353 -16.64 6.26 14.70
C GLU A 353 -17.72 6.98 15.49
N ALA A 354 -18.95 6.96 14.98
CA ALA A 354 -20.18 7.43 15.63
C ALA A 354 -21.22 6.30 15.71
N GLY A 355 -20.77 5.08 16.07
CA GLY A 355 -21.56 3.86 16.03
C GLY A 355 -22.67 3.77 17.08
N SER A 356 -22.49 4.44 18.23
CA SER A 356 -23.53 4.58 19.27
C SER A 356 -24.60 5.58 18.83
N THR A 357 -24.19 6.74 18.30
CA THR A 357 -25.13 7.74 17.74
C THR A 357 -25.94 7.15 16.58
N LEU A 358 -25.30 6.46 15.64
CA LEU A 358 -25.99 5.81 14.52
C LEU A 358 -27.02 4.77 15.02
N ALA A 359 -26.65 3.94 16.00
CA ALA A 359 -27.56 2.96 16.58
C ALA A 359 -28.75 3.60 17.31
N ALA A 360 -28.55 4.75 17.97
CA ALA A 360 -29.63 5.52 18.58
C ALA A 360 -30.58 6.10 17.53
N LEU A 361 -30.05 6.71 16.47
CA LEU A 361 -30.86 7.24 15.35
C LEU A 361 -31.69 6.16 14.67
N GLN A 362 -31.08 5.00 14.37
CA GLN A 362 -31.78 3.86 13.77
C GLN A 362 -32.92 3.34 14.66
N LYS A 363 -32.71 3.29 15.99
CA LYS A 363 -33.74 2.88 16.96
C LYS A 363 -34.92 3.85 16.99
N ASP A 364 -34.68 5.14 16.79
CA ASP A 364 -35.71 6.19 16.70
C ASP A 364 -36.33 6.30 15.29
N GLY A 365 -35.91 5.47 14.33
CA GLY A 365 -36.39 5.51 12.95
C GLY A 365 -35.90 6.74 12.15
N ARG A 366 -34.80 7.35 12.57
CA ARG A 366 -34.18 8.54 11.96
C ARG A 366 -32.95 8.15 11.14
N THR A 367 -32.73 8.84 10.03
CA THR A 367 -31.48 8.82 9.27
C THR A 367 -30.58 9.96 9.75
N PRO A 368 -29.26 9.79 9.89
CA PRO A 368 -28.35 10.91 10.09
C PRO A 368 -28.46 11.95 8.96
N GLN A 369 -28.07 13.19 9.23
CA GLN A 369 -27.94 14.27 8.26
C GLN A 369 -26.46 14.65 8.10
N TRP A 370 -25.60 13.63 8.06
CA TRP A 370 -24.15 13.79 7.95
C TRP A 370 -23.72 14.08 6.51
N PRO A 371 -22.54 14.68 6.29
CA PRO A 371 -22.08 15.07 4.96
C PRO A 371 -22.01 13.91 3.98
N GLU A 372 -22.47 14.18 2.76
CA GLU A 372 -22.25 13.37 1.57
C GLU A 372 -21.26 14.09 0.65
N GLN A 373 -20.55 13.34 -0.20
CA GLN A 373 -19.57 13.88 -1.15
C GLN A 373 -19.94 13.49 -2.58
N ASP A 374 -19.54 14.32 -3.54
CA ASP A 374 -19.74 14.10 -4.97
C ASP A 374 -19.16 12.75 -5.45
N ALA A 375 -19.71 12.23 -6.54
CA ALA A 375 -19.42 10.87 -6.99
C ALA A 375 -17.97 10.63 -7.42
N ASP A 376 -17.24 11.70 -7.74
CA ASP A 376 -15.84 11.77 -8.17
C ASP A 376 -14.87 12.21 -7.05
N ALA A 377 -15.35 12.58 -5.87
CA ALA A 377 -14.48 12.79 -4.72
C ALA A 377 -13.70 11.51 -4.38
N ALA A 378 -12.39 11.65 -4.21
CA ALA A 378 -11.45 10.59 -3.84
C ALA A 378 -10.18 11.20 -3.23
N PRO A 379 -9.54 10.52 -2.26
CA PRO A 379 -8.22 10.91 -1.76
C PRO A 379 -7.19 10.75 -2.88
N ASP A 380 -6.08 11.49 -2.78
CA ASP A 380 -4.98 11.40 -3.75
C ASP A 380 -4.31 10.02 -3.71
N ARG A 381 -4.39 9.31 -2.58
CA ARG A 381 -3.87 7.94 -2.41
C ARG A 381 -4.70 7.09 -1.44
N VAL A 382 -4.93 5.83 -1.80
CA VAL A 382 -5.49 4.80 -0.89
C VAL A 382 -4.38 3.80 -0.52
N VAL A 383 -4.27 3.47 0.77
CA VAL A 383 -3.23 2.59 1.32
C VAL A 383 -3.84 1.30 1.88
N GLY A 384 -3.21 0.17 1.55
CA GLY A 384 -3.60 -1.17 2.00
C GLY A 384 -4.10 -2.03 0.85
N VAL A 385 -4.56 -3.24 1.17
CA VAL A 385 -5.09 -4.20 0.20
C VAL A 385 -6.58 -4.38 0.45
N ASP A 386 -7.40 -4.05 -0.55
CA ASP A 386 -8.83 -4.32 -0.56
C ASP A 386 -9.13 -5.48 -1.53
N ARG A 387 -9.70 -6.56 -1.00
CA ARG A 387 -10.11 -7.77 -1.72
C ARG A 387 -11.30 -8.37 -0.97
N VAL A 388 -12.07 -9.23 -1.63
CA VAL A 388 -13.22 -9.93 -1.02
C VAL A 388 -12.76 -10.69 0.24
N ALA A 389 -13.40 -10.42 1.38
CA ALA A 389 -13.00 -10.93 2.69
C ALA A 389 -13.07 -12.45 2.83
N ASN A 390 -14.07 -13.09 2.19
CA ASN A 390 -14.36 -14.51 2.32
C ASN A 390 -14.20 -15.28 1.02
N HIS A 391 -13.75 -16.53 1.17
CA HIS A 391 -13.86 -17.53 0.12
C HIS A 391 -15.31 -18.00 -0.02
N GLU A 392 -15.76 -18.39 -1.22
CA GLU A 392 -17.15 -18.82 -1.47
C GLU A 392 -17.59 -19.95 -0.51
N ALA A 393 -16.68 -20.87 -0.16
CA ALA A 393 -16.97 -21.96 0.77
C ALA A 393 -17.19 -21.48 2.22
N GLU A 394 -16.52 -20.42 2.66
CA GLU A 394 -16.70 -19.83 3.99
C GLU A 394 -18.07 -19.15 4.08
N THR A 395 -18.41 -18.36 3.05
CA THR A 395 -19.73 -17.74 2.89
C THR A 395 -20.84 -18.79 2.87
N ALA A 396 -20.63 -19.91 2.19
CA ALA A 396 -21.63 -20.98 2.07
C ALA A 396 -21.98 -21.67 3.41
N VAL A 397 -21.07 -21.70 4.39
CA VAL A 397 -21.33 -22.22 5.75
C VAL A 397 -21.70 -21.13 6.77
N GLY A 398 -21.70 -19.86 6.35
CA GLY A 398 -22.06 -18.72 7.20
C GLY A 398 -20.90 -18.07 7.96
N LEU A 399 -19.63 -18.37 7.64
CA LEU A 399 -18.44 -17.77 8.27
C LEU A 399 -18.13 -16.33 7.80
N GLY A 400 -19.16 -15.57 7.43
CA GLY A 400 -19.02 -14.17 6.98
C GLY A 400 -18.88 -13.15 8.11
N ALA A 401 -19.41 -13.45 9.31
CA ALA A 401 -19.25 -12.59 10.48
C ALA A 401 -17.93 -12.90 11.21
N PRO A 402 -17.09 -11.89 11.55
CA PRO A 402 -15.81 -12.12 12.24
C PRO A 402 -15.90 -13.00 13.47
N VAL A 403 -16.91 -12.80 14.32
CA VAL A 403 -17.07 -13.60 15.55
C VAL A 403 -17.15 -15.10 15.30
N PHE A 404 -17.76 -15.55 14.20
CA PHE A 404 -17.86 -16.97 13.84
C PHE A 404 -16.52 -17.52 13.30
N MET A 405 -15.76 -16.68 12.58
CA MET A 405 -14.43 -17.07 12.10
C MET A 405 -13.41 -17.14 13.25
N TYR A 406 -13.41 -16.16 14.15
CA TYR A 406 -12.50 -16.14 15.31
C TYR A 406 -12.85 -17.19 16.36
N SER A 407 -14.12 -17.62 16.49
CA SER A 407 -14.48 -18.71 17.39
C SER A 407 -14.09 -20.08 16.81
N LEU A 408 -14.17 -20.24 15.48
CA LEU A 408 -13.57 -21.38 14.78
C LEU A 408 -12.06 -21.43 15.03
N MET A 409 -11.35 -20.30 14.87
CA MET A 409 -9.91 -20.21 15.18
C MET A 409 -9.60 -20.51 16.66
N GLU A 410 -10.42 -20.05 17.60
CA GLU A 410 -10.26 -20.32 19.04
C GLU A 410 -10.22 -21.82 19.34
N SER A 411 -11.07 -22.62 18.69
CA SER A 411 -11.05 -24.08 18.86
C SER A 411 -9.73 -24.72 18.36
N ALA A 412 -9.08 -24.14 17.35
CA ALA A 412 -7.77 -24.57 16.88
C ALA A 412 -6.64 -24.09 17.80
N VAL A 413 -6.72 -22.87 18.36
CA VAL A 413 -5.81 -22.37 19.40
C VAL A 413 -5.86 -23.28 20.64
N ARG A 414 -7.07 -23.60 21.12
CA ARG A 414 -7.29 -24.58 22.19
C ARG A 414 -6.58 -25.91 21.92
N ARG A 415 -6.75 -26.47 20.72
CA ARG A 415 -6.10 -27.72 20.30
C ARG A 415 -4.58 -27.61 20.33
N ARG A 416 -4.01 -26.53 19.78
CA ARG A 416 -2.56 -26.28 19.77
C ARG A 416 -1.98 -26.21 21.20
N LEU A 417 -2.72 -25.60 22.12
CA LEU A 417 -2.33 -25.50 23.54
C LEU A 417 -2.56 -26.80 24.33
N GLY A 418 -3.22 -27.81 23.75
CA GLY A 418 -3.54 -29.07 24.43
C GLY A 418 -4.57 -28.93 25.56
N HIS A 419 -5.35 -27.84 25.57
CA HIS A 419 -6.33 -27.56 26.61
C HIS A 419 -7.65 -28.31 26.37
N ASP A 420 -8.27 -28.81 27.45
CA ASP A 420 -9.70 -29.13 27.44
C ASP A 420 -10.56 -27.85 27.36
N VAL A 421 -11.86 -28.03 27.08
CA VAL A 421 -12.81 -26.92 26.86
C VAL A 421 -12.93 -26.01 28.09
N ALA A 422 -12.98 -26.57 29.30
CA ALA A 422 -13.18 -25.82 30.53
C ALA A 422 -11.91 -25.01 30.91
N THR A 423 -10.75 -25.65 30.85
CA THR A 423 -9.43 -25.04 31.06
C THR A 423 -9.22 -23.87 30.11
N HIS A 424 -9.55 -24.04 28.83
CA HIS A 424 -9.40 -22.99 27.84
C HIS A 424 -10.39 -21.84 28.02
N ARG A 425 -11.68 -22.13 28.27
CA ARG A 425 -12.69 -21.09 28.56
C ARG A 425 -12.29 -20.25 29.77
N ALA A 426 -11.74 -20.86 30.82
CA ALA A 426 -11.21 -20.16 31.98
C ALA A 426 -9.95 -19.34 31.66
N ALA A 427 -9.08 -19.81 30.75
CA ALA A 427 -7.90 -19.07 30.31
C ALA A 427 -8.27 -17.79 29.53
N ILE A 428 -9.13 -17.89 28.52
CA ILE A 428 -9.57 -16.71 27.74
C ILE A 428 -10.35 -15.73 28.60
N ALA A 429 -11.13 -16.19 29.58
CA ALA A 429 -11.83 -15.33 30.53
C ALA A 429 -10.87 -14.58 31.48
N ARG A 430 -9.78 -15.21 31.94
CA ARG A 430 -8.74 -14.52 32.74
C ARG A 430 -8.00 -13.46 31.92
N LEU A 431 -7.65 -13.79 30.67
CA LEU A 431 -7.04 -12.84 29.72
C LEU A 431 -7.96 -11.61 29.54
N TRP A 432 -9.22 -11.83 29.21
CA TRP A 432 -10.18 -10.74 28.97
C TRP A 432 -10.51 -9.93 30.24
N SER A 433 -10.53 -10.56 31.42
CA SER A 433 -10.63 -9.86 32.70
C SER A 433 -9.43 -8.91 32.92
N GLY A 434 -8.21 -9.33 32.55
CA GLY A 434 -7.03 -8.47 32.54
C GLY A 434 -7.23 -7.20 31.71
N PHE A 435 -7.72 -7.36 30.48
CA PHE A 435 -8.05 -6.25 29.58
C PHE A 435 -9.12 -5.32 30.18
N SER A 436 -10.17 -5.87 30.81
CA SER A 436 -11.20 -5.06 31.49
C SER A 436 -10.66 -4.23 32.65
N ARG A 437 -9.67 -4.73 33.40
CA ARG A 437 -9.02 -3.97 34.49
C ARG A 437 -8.19 -2.79 33.96
N ILE A 438 -7.55 -2.96 32.81
CA ILE A 438 -6.79 -1.89 32.14
C ILE A 438 -7.77 -0.83 31.62
N ALA A 439 -8.86 -1.24 30.96
CA ALA A 439 -9.92 -0.32 30.52
C ALA A 439 -10.56 0.46 31.70
N ALA A 440 -10.75 -0.18 32.85
CA ALA A 440 -11.27 0.49 34.04
C ALA A 440 -10.35 1.60 34.61
N ALA A 441 -9.06 1.57 34.28
CA ALA A 441 -8.10 2.62 34.62
C ALA A 441 -7.90 3.66 33.48
N ASN A 442 -8.36 3.36 32.27
CA ASN A 442 -8.19 4.21 31.10
C ASN A 442 -9.32 5.28 31.03
N PRO A 443 -9.00 6.58 31.12
CA PRO A 443 -10.01 7.65 31.07
C PRO A 443 -10.72 7.76 29.71
N PHE A 444 -10.18 7.14 28.65
CA PHE A 444 -10.75 7.09 27.30
C PHE A 444 -11.50 5.78 27.00
N ALA A 445 -11.71 4.92 28.00
CA ALA A 445 -12.46 3.67 27.81
C ALA A 445 -13.98 3.90 27.76
N TRP A 446 -14.64 3.24 26.79
CA TRP A 446 -16.10 3.23 26.70
C TRP A 446 -16.80 2.57 27.90
N SER A 447 -16.17 1.55 28.49
CA SER A 447 -16.67 0.83 29.66
C SER A 447 -15.60 0.80 30.76
N PRO A 448 -15.65 1.73 31.74
CA PRO A 448 -14.66 1.83 32.81
C PRO A 448 -14.93 0.83 33.97
N THR A 449 -15.44 -0.37 33.65
CA THR A 449 -15.82 -1.39 34.64
C THR A 449 -14.97 -2.64 34.45
N ALA A 450 -14.20 -2.99 35.47
CA ALA A 450 -13.50 -4.27 35.52
C ALA A 450 -14.51 -5.41 35.71
N VAL A 451 -14.34 -6.51 34.95
CA VAL A 451 -15.24 -7.66 34.96
C VAL A 451 -14.47 -8.89 35.45
N ASP A 452 -15.11 -9.68 36.30
CA ASP A 452 -14.53 -10.90 36.88
C ASP A 452 -14.46 -12.04 35.83
N PRO A 453 -13.43 -12.91 35.83
CA PRO A 453 -13.35 -14.03 34.88
C PRO A 453 -14.60 -14.92 34.87
N ASP A 454 -15.23 -15.17 36.03
CA ASP A 454 -16.39 -16.04 36.11
C ASP A 454 -17.64 -15.39 35.46
N GLU A 455 -17.78 -14.06 35.54
CA GLU A 455 -18.85 -13.31 34.86
C GLU A 455 -18.66 -13.28 33.33
N LEU A 456 -17.41 -13.18 32.87
CA LEU A 456 -17.07 -13.23 31.44
C LEU A 456 -17.36 -14.61 30.84
N ALA A 457 -17.03 -15.68 31.57
CA ALA A 457 -17.22 -17.07 31.14
C ALA A 457 -18.68 -17.54 31.21
N THR A 458 -19.54 -16.89 32.02
CA THR A 458 -20.90 -17.34 32.29
C THR A 458 -21.93 -16.61 31.41
N PRO A 459 -22.70 -17.33 30.55
CA PRO A 459 -23.78 -16.73 29.79
C PRO A 459 -24.91 -16.21 30.70
N THR A 460 -25.30 -14.95 30.51
CA THR A 460 -26.45 -14.32 31.20
C THR A 460 -27.28 -13.50 30.22
N PRO A 461 -28.48 -12.99 30.56
CA PRO A 461 -29.24 -12.09 29.68
C PRO A 461 -28.46 -10.81 29.30
N GLY A 462 -27.56 -10.33 30.18
CA GLY A 462 -26.66 -9.20 29.90
C GLY A 462 -25.42 -9.61 29.10
N ASN A 463 -24.88 -10.80 29.38
CA ASN A 463 -23.70 -11.39 28.76
C ASN A 463 -24.05 -12.68 27.98
N ARG A 464 -24.95 -12.61 27.00
CA ARG A 464 -25.42 -13.82 26.28
C ARG A 464 -24.30 -14.50 25.50
N ALA A 465 -24.44 -15.79 25.22
CA ALA A 465 -23.60 -16.48 24.23
C ALA A 465 -23.78 -15.86 22.83
N ILE A 466 -22.70 -15.81 22.04
CA ILE A 466 -22.70 -15.27 20.66
C ILE A 466 -22.29 -16.34 19.66
N SER A 467 -21.16 -16.99 19.92
CA SER A 467 -20.70 -18.16 19.17
C SER A 467 -19.74 -18.93 20.06
N GLU A 468 -19.90 -20.23 20.25
CA GLU A 468 -19.06 -21.04 21.14
C GLU A 468 -17.56 -20.84 20.82
N PRO A 469 -16.70 -20.36 21.75
CA PRO A 469 -16.90 -20.20 23.21
C PRO A 469 -17.20 -18.77 23.72
N TYR A 470 -17.39 -17.79 22.83
CA TYR A 470 -17.53 -16.38 23.16
C TYR A 470 -18.92 -15.98 23.66
N THR A 471 -18.93 -15.31 24.81
CA THR A 471 -20.04 -14.49 25.30
C THR A 471 -19.98 -13.06 24.73
N LYS A 472 -21.03 -12.26 24.94
CA LYS A 472 -21.11 -10.87 24.47
C LYS A 472 -19.92 -10.03 24.95
N LEU A 473 -19.50 -10.21 26.20
CA LEU A 473 -18.37 -9.53 26.82
C LEU A 473 -17.01 -10.14 26.45
N MET A 474 -16.96 -11.08 25.49
CA MET A 474 -15.71 -11.54 24.84
C MET A 474 -15.58 -11.03 23.39
N CYS A 475 -16.52 -10.19 22.92
CA CYS A 475 -16.56 -9.65 21.57
C CYS A 475 -16.23 -8.15 21.55
N ALA A 476 -15.62 -7.65 20.48
CA ALA A 476 -15.44 -6.21 20.26
C ALA A 476 -16.76 -5.41 20.37
N ASN A 477 -16.71 -4.25 21.04
CA ASN A 477 -17.85 -3.34 21.13
C ASN A 477 -17.76 -2.27 20.03
N LEU A 478 -18.50 -2.47 18.93
CA LEU A 478 -18.56 -1.54 17.80
C LEU A 478 -19.58 -0.40 17.98
N GLN A 479 -20.41 -0.44 19.03
CA GLN A 479 -21.43 0.58 19.30
C GLN A 479 -20.85 1.64 20.23
N VAL A 480 -19.90 2.41 19.70
CA VAL A 480 -19.12 3.43 20.41
C VAL A 480 -19.00 4.69 19.57
N ASP A 481 -18.98 5.83 20.24
CA ASP A 481 -18.60 7.10 19.62
C ASP A 481 -17.23 7.50 20.19
N LEU A 482 -16.19 7.26 19.39
CA LEU A 482 -14.79 7.43 19.76
C LEU A 482 -14.02 8.03 18.59
N ALA A 483 -13.03 8.87 18.89
CA ALA A 483 -12.07 9.32 17.90
C ALA A 483 -10.66 9.47 18.47
N SER A 484 -9.67 9.36 17.59
CA SER A 484 -8.26 9.59 17.87
C SER A 484 -7.63 10.48 16.79
N GLY A 485 -6.73 11.35 17.23
CA GLY A 485 -5.91 12.21 16.39
C GLY A 485 -4.46 12.10 16.82
N LEU A 486 -3.56 11.96 15.85
CA LEU A 486 -2.11 11.87 16.03
C LEU A 486 -1.47 12.91 15.11
N ILE A 487 -0.45 13.60 15.61
CA ILE A 487 0.37 14.51 14.81
C ILE A 487 1.77 13.92 14.73
N VAL A 488 2.16 13.51 13.52
CA VAL A 488 3.50 12.99 13.22
C VAL A 488 4.27 14.07 12.47
N THR A 489 5.48 14.39 12.92
CA THR A 489 6.32 15.43 12.32
C THR A 489 7.75 14.95 12.13
N SER A 490 8.50 15.66 11.29
CA SER A 490 9.96 15.58 11.32
C SER A 490 10.49 16.32 12.56
N VAL A 491 11.62 15.88 13.13
CA VAL A 491 12.25 16.59 14.27
C VAL A 491 12.61 18.05 13.94
N ALA A 492 12.95 18.36 12.69
CA ALA A 492 13.16 19.74 12.24
C ALA A 492 11.86 20.57 12.28
N ALA A 493 10.72 19.99 11.90
CA ALA A 493 9.43 20.66 11.99
C ALA A 493 8.96 20.81 13.45
N ALA A 494 9.16 19.79 14.28
CA ALA A 494 8.88 19.86 15.72
C ALA A 494 9.70 20.97 16.40
N HIS A 495 10.99 21.05 16.09
CA HIS A 495 11.89 22.08 16.61
C HIS A 495 11.51 23.49 16.11
N ALA A 496 11.22 23.66 14.82
CA ALA A 496 10.80 24.94 14.25
C ALA A 496 9.45 25.44 14.80
N ALA A 497 8.54 24.51 15.14
CA ALA A 497 7.28 24.79 15.82
C ALA A 497 7.41 25.08 17.32
N GLY A 498 8.62 24.93 17.90
CA GLY A 498 8.88 25.15 19.33
C GLY A 498 8.30 24.05 20.23
N ILE A 499 8.05 22.85 19.71
CA ILE A 499 7.50 21.72 20.47
C ILE A 499 8.58 21.19 21.43
N PRO A 500 8.31 21.13 22.76
CA PRO A 500 9.27 20.63 23.74
C PRO A 500 9.69 19.18 23.47
N GLN A 501 10.96 18.85 23.67
CA GLN A 501 11.50 17.53 23.28
C GLN A 501 10.97 16.39 24.15
N GLU A 502 10.57 16.66 25.39
CA GLU A 502 9.88 15.70 26.27
C GLU A 502 8.49 15.27 25.74
N LYS A 503 7.96 15.93 24.70
CA LYS A 503 6.75 15.49 23.99
C LYS A 503 7.04 14.52 22.85
N TRP A 504 8.29 14.36 22.43
CA TRP A 504 8.64 13.61 21.23
C TRP A 504 8.68 12.11 21.54
N VAL A 505 7.88 11.33 20.81
CA VAL A 505 7.98 9.86 20.79
C VAL A 505 8.36 9.44 19.37
N PHE A 506 9.56 8.90 19.22
CA PHE A 506 10.12 8.45 17.95
C PHE A 506 9.37 7.23 17.44
N VAL A 507 9.13 7.19 16.13
CA VAL A 507 8.71 5.97 15.44
C VAL A 507 9.99 5.24 15.04
N LEU A 508 10.30 4.13 15.72
CA LEU A 508 11.59 3.43 15.56
C LEU A 508 11.58 2.58 14.28
N ALA A 509 10.52 1.80 14.10
CA ALA A 509 10.29 0.97 12.94
C ALA A 509 8.78 0.74 12.74
N GLY A 510 8.37 0.54 11.49
CA GLY A 510 7.02 0.13 11.14
C GLY A 510 7.08 -1.07 10.21
N ALA A 511 6.21 -2.06 10.39
CA ALA A 511 6.13 -3.20 9.49
C ALA A 511 4.68 -3.50 9.09
N SER A 512 4.46 -4.10 7.93
CA SER A 512 3.15 -4.59 7.52
C SER A 512 3.26 -5.82 6.62
N ALA A 513 2.41 -6.81 6.85
CA ALA A 513 2.39 -8.08 6.13
C ALA A 513 0.95 -8.63 6.04
N SER A 514 0.75 -9.70 5.26
CA SER A 514 -0.54 -10.40 5.19
C SER A 514 -0.36 -11.91 5.16
N ASP A 515 -1.21 -12.59 5.93
CA ASP A 515 -1.34 -14.05 5.90
C ASP A 515 -2.02 -14.51 4.60
N GLU A 516 -2.10 -15.83 4.40
CA GLU A 516 -2.94 -16.38 3.34
C GLU A 516 -4.37 -15.82 3.47
N TRP A 517 -4.87 -15.26 2.36
CA TRP A 517 -5.92 -14.26 2.38
C TRP A 517 -7.23 -14.85 2.90
N PHE A 518 -7.59 -16.01 2.34
CA PHE A 518 -8.74 -16.79 2.75
C PHE A 518 -8.36 -17.73 3.90
N VAL A 519 -9.07 -17.63 5.02
CA VAL A 519 -8.82 -18.47 6.20
C VAL A 519 -8.88 -19.95 5.84
N SER A 520 -9.88 -20.34 5.06
CA SER A 520 -10.06 -21.72 4.58
C SER A 520 -8.91 -22.26 3.73
N GLN A 521 -7.95 -21.44 3.29
CA GLN A 521 -6.74 -21.87 2.59
C GLN A 521 -5.50 -21.94 3.49
N ARG A 522 -5.52 -21.37 4.71
CA ARG A 522 -4.39 -21.44 5.66
C ARG A 522 -4.06 -22.88 6.06
N ALA A 523 -2.77 -23.20 6.18
CA ALA A 523 -2.36 -24.52 6.67
C ALA A 523 -2.78 -24.79 8.13
N ASP A 524 -2.73 -23.75 8.97
CA ASP A 524 -3.03 -23.73 10.41
C ASP A 524 -3.87 -22.49 10.72
N PHE A 525 -4.92 -22.63 11.53
CA PHE A 525 -5.78 -21.52 11.98
C PHE A 525 -5.25 -20.82 13.26
N SER A 526 -4.35 -21.47 13.99
CA SER A 526 -3.92 -21.09 15.34
C SER A 526 -2.62 -20.29 15.40
N ARG A 527 -2.09 -19.91 14.22
CA ARG A 527 -0.80 -19.22 14.02
C ARG A 527 -0.89 -18.20 12.89
N SER A 528 0.00 -17.20 12.93
CA SER A 528 0.18 -16.21 11.87
C SER A 528 1.67 -16.09 11.51
N PRO A 529 2.10 -16.69 10.38
CA PRO A 529 3.40 -16.41 9.78
C PRO A 529 3.61 -14.92 9.48
N ALA A 530 2.56 -14.18 9.10
CA ALA A 530 2.68 -12.77 8.75
C ALA A 530 2.93 -11.85 9.95
N ILE A 531 2.29 -12.08 11.12
CA ILE A 531 2.63 -11.34 12.35
C ILE A 531 4.08 -11.64 12.75
N ARG A 532 4.51 -12.91 12.69
CA ARG A 532 5.89 -13.30 13.03
C ARG A 532 6.91 -12.60 12.13
N ALA A 533 6.67 -12.58 10.82
CA ALA A 533 7.53 -11.88 9.86
C ALA A 533 7.55 -10.35 10.08
N ALA A 534 6.39 -9.72 10.26
CA ALA A 534 6.28 -8.27 10.49
C ALA A 534 6.92 -7.83 11.82
N GLY A 535 6.62 -8.54 12.91
CA GLY A 535 7.17 -8.25 14.24
C GLY A 535 8.69 -8.42 14.26
N ARG A 536 9.19 -9.54 13.73
CA ARG A 536 10.63 -9.77 13.60
C ARG A 536 11.32 -8.71 12.75
N ALA A 537 10.77 -8.35 11.58
CA ALA A 537 11.37 -7.34 10.73
C ALA A 537 11.47 -5.97 11.44
N ALA A 538 10.43 -5.56 12.16
CA ALA A 538 10.43 -4.30 12.93
C ALA A 538 11.48 -4.33 14.06
N LEU A 539 11.57 -5.44 14.80
CA LEU A 539 12.52 -5.64 15.89
C LEU A 539 13.97 -5.69 15.39
N ASP A 540 14.24 -6.52 14.38
CA ASP A 540 15.57 -6.67 13.75
C ASP A 540 16.07 -5.31 13.18
N HIS A 541 15.18 -4.50 12.59
CA HIS A 541 15.52 -3.14 12.10
C HIS A 541 15.79 -2.13 13.22
N ALA A 542 15.05 -2.22 14.33
CA ALA A 542 15.27 -1.37 15.49
C ALA A 542 16.49 -1.80 16.33
N GLY A 543 17.09 -2.95 16.05
CA GLY A 543 18.18 -3.52 16.85
C GLY A 543 17.71 -4.10 18.19
N LEU A 544 16.43 -4.46 18.29
CA LEU A 544 15.77 -4.89 19.53
C LEU A 544 15.35 -6.37 19.48
N THR A 545 15.14 -6.95 20.65
CA THR A 545 14.43 -8.22 20.82
C THR A 545 13.04 -7.97 21.41
N ILE A 546 12.17 -8.98 21.44
CA ILE A 546 10.86 -8.83 22.10
C ILE A 546 11.01 -8.58 23.61
N ASP A 547 12.10 -9.02 24.25
CA ASP A 547 12.32 -8.81 25.69
C ASP A 547 12.69 -7.36 26.04
N ASP A 548 13.14 -6.57 25.06
CA ASP A 548 13.37 -5.12 25.22
C ASP A 548 12.06 -4.30 25.14
N VAL A 549 10.97 -4.91 24.65
CA VAL A 549 9.64 -4.30 24.58
C VAL A 549 8.95 -4.43 25.93
N ARG A 550 8.71 -3.27 26.58
CA ARG A 550 8.14 -3.18 27.92
C ARG A 550 6.63 -2.95 27.90
N HIS A 551 6.14 -2.12 27.00
CA HIS A 551 4.71 -1.76 26.89
C HIS A 551 4.14 -2.34 25.60
N VAL A 552 3.00 -3.01 25.67
CA VAL A 552 2.42 -3.74 24.53
C VAL A 552 0.95 -3.41 24.38
N ASP A 553 0.51 -3.15 23.15
CA ASP A 553 -0.91 -3.22 22.80
C ASP A 553 -1.13 -4.10 21.57
N LEU A 554 -1.69 -5.29 21.82
CA LEU A 554 -2.08 -6.22 20.77
C LEU A 554 -3.54 -5.98 20.37
N TYR A 555 -3.79 -5.93 19.07
CA TYR A 555 -5.13 -5.80 18.52
C TYR A 555 -6.06 -6.93 19.01
N SER A 556 -7.16 -6.54 19.64
CA SER A 556 -7.90 -7.40 20.59
C SER A 556 -9.41 -7.44 20.30
N CYS A 557 -9.78 -7.75 19.07
CA CYS A 557 -11.20 -7.89 18.70
C CYS A 557 -11.87 -9.13 19.32
N PHE A 558 -11.10 -10.20 19.53
CA PHE A 558 -11.49 -11.46 20.17
C PHE A 558 -10.24 -12.10 20.85
N PRO A 559 -10.41 -12.95 21.88
CA PRO A 559 -9.28 -13.62 22.56
C PRO A 559 -8.36 -14.42 21.64
N ALA A 560 -8.88 -15.11 20.61
CA ALA A 560 -8.05 -15.81 19.63
C ALA A 560 -7.05 -14.89 18.90
N ALA A 561 -7.44 -13.66 18.57
CA ALA A 561 -6.56 -12.71 17.88
C ALA A 561 -5.33 -12.36 18.75
N VAL A 562 -5.55 -12.11 20.04
CA VAL A 562 -4.50 -11.80 21.02
C VAL A 562 -3.58 -13.02 21.21
N GLN A 563 -4.14 -14.23 21.37
CA GLN A 563 -3.35 -15.46 21.55
C GLN A 563 -2.51 -15.82 20.31
N ILE A 564 -3.03 -15.59 19.10
CA ILE A 564 -2.31 -15.80 17.84
C ILE A 564 -1.19 -14.76 17.69
N ALA A 565 -1.46 -13.49 18.00
CA ALA A 565 -0.45 -12.43 17.95
C ALA A 565 0.67 -12.64 18.99
N ALA A 566 0.31 -13.04 20.21
CA ALA A 566 1.26 -13.33 21.28
C ALA A 566 2.17 -14.53 20.93
N ASP A 567 1.61 -15.64 20.43
CA ASP A 567 2.39 -16.80 19.92
C ASP A 567 3.31 -16.43 18.74
N ALA A 568 2.87 -15.52 17.86
CA ALA A 568 3.65 -15.09 16.71
C ALA A 568 4.79 -14.11 17.05
N LEU A 569 4.66 -13.36 18.14
CA LEU A 569 5.66 -12.43 18.67
C LEU A 569 6.50 -13.03 19.83
N ASP A 570 6.25 -14.28 20.19
CA ASP A 570 6.86 -14.99 21.32
C ASP A 570 6.63 -14.28 22.69
N LEU A 571 5.46 -13.65 22.86
CA LEU A 571 4.98 -13.02 24.09
C LEU A 571 4.16 -14.01 24.96
N PRO A 572 4.39 -14.10 26.29
CA PRO A 572 3.52 -14.85 27.19
C PRO A 572 2.13 -14.21 27.31
N VAL A 573 1.08 -15.03 27.34
CA VAL A 573 -0.32 -14.56 27.40
C VAL A 573 -0.77 -14.18 28.82
N ASP A 574 -0.08 -14.70 29.84
CA ASP A 574 -0.43 -14.61 31.25
C ASP A 574 0.62 -13.90 32.12
N ASP A 575 1.55 -13.15 31.51
CA ASP A 575 2.54 -12.32 32.22
C ASP A 575 1.88 -11.08 32.86
N PRO A 576 1.81 -10.99 34.21
CA PRO A 576 1.26 -9.82 34.88
C PRO A 576 2.21 -8.61 34.88
N GLY A 577 3.50 -8.81 34.59
CA GLY A 577 4.52 -7.76 34.50
C GLY A 577 4.54 -7.06 33.13
N ARG A 578 4.03 -7.71 32.08
CA ARG A 578 3.89 -7.15 30.73
C ARG A 578 2.49 -7.46 30.16
N PRO A 579 1.45 -6.70 30.56
CA PRO A 579 0.12 -6.87 30.00
C PRO A 579 0.10 -6.63 28.48
N LEU A 580 -0.71 -7.42 27.76
CA LEU A 580 -0.82 -7.37 26.29
C LEU A 580 -1.69 -6.21 25.75
N SER A 581 -2.02 -5.23 26.60
CA SER A 581 -2.73 -4.00 26.22
C SER A 581 -2.38 -2.85 27.17
N VAL A 582 -2.30 -1.64 26.62
CA VAL A 582 -2.29 -0.38 27.39
C VAL A 582 -3.66 0.30 27.39
N THR A 583 -4.51 0.00 26.42
CA THR A 583 -5.85 0.59 26.27
C THR A 583 -6.93 -0.15 27.06
N GLY A 584 -6.82 -1.48 27.19
CA GLY A 584 -7.86 -2.38 27.68
C GLY A 584 -8.75 -3.00 26.58
N GLY A 585 -8.40 -2.84 25.31
CA GLY A 585 -8.94 -3.61 24.18
C GLY A 585 -10.34 -3.27 23.68
N LEU A 586 -10.67 -3.79 22.49
CA LEU A 586 -11.87 -3.41 21.73
C LEU A 586 -13.20 -3.72 22.43
N THR A 587 -13.24 -4.65 23.39
CA THR A 587 -14.47 -4.90 24.17
C THR A 587 -14.76 -3.81 25.19
N PHE A 588 -13.74 -3.35 25.93
CA PHE A 588 -13.92 -2.53 27.13
C PHE A 588 -13.49 -1.08 26.91
N ALA A 589 -12.31 -0.85 26.32
CA ALA A 589 -11.92 0.47 25.83
C ALA A 589 -12.87 0.97 24.73
N GLY A 590 -13.45 0.02 23.98
CA GLY A 590 -14.32 0.26 22.84
C GLY A 590 -13.59 -0.04 21.53
N GLY A 591 -14.32 -0.54 20.55
CA GLY A 591 -13.79 -0.96 19.27
C GLY A 591 -14.28 -0.03 18.16
N PRO A 592 -13.63 1.11 17.90
CA PRO A 592 -14.03 2.03 16.84
C PRO A 592 -13.63 1.50 15.46
N GLY A 593 -14.18 0.34 15.08
CA GLY A 593 -14.02 -0.27 13.77
C GLY A 593 -12.56 -0.33 13.32
N ASN A 594 -12.24 0.44 12.29
CA ASN A 594 -10.90 0.52 11.69
C ASN A 594 -9.91 1.32 12.56
N GLY A 595 -10.40 2.20 13.43
CA GLY A 595 -9.64 3.21 14.17
C GLY A 595 -8.95 2.78 15.47
N TYR A 596 -9.10 1.53 15.93
CA TYR A 596 -8.58 1.12 17.24
C TYR A 596 -7.06 1.32 17.39
N GLY A 597 -6.27 1.05 16.34
CA GLY A 597 -4.80 1.15 16.41
C GLY A 597 -4.30 2.55 16.76
N SER A 598 -5.00 3.61 16.35
CA SER A 598 -4.62 4.98 16.68
C SER A 598 -5.02 5.36 18.12
N HIS A 599 -6.00 4.68 18.71
CA HIS A 599 -6.21 4.75 20.16
C HIS A 599 -5.10 4.04 20.94
N ALA A 600 -4.61 2.90 20.46
CA ALA A 600 -3.47 2.20 21.06
C ALA A 600 -2.21 3.09 21.08
N ILE A 601 -1.87 3.71 19.95
CA ILE A 601 -0.74 4.65 19.85
C ILE A 601 -0.97 5.89 20.74
N ALA A 602 -2.18 6.48 20.72
CA ALA A 602 -2.48 7.66 21.53
C ALA A 602 -2.42 7.41 23.04
N THR A 603 -2.75 6.20 23.52
CA THR A 603 -2.58 5.80 24.93
C THR A 603 -1.14 5.38 25.25
N MET A 604 -0.40 4.82 24.28
CA MET A 604 1.01 4.44 24.43
C MET A 604 1.95 5.66 24.56
N VAL A 605 1.72 6.72 23.79
CA VAL A 605 2.60 7.90 23.73
C VAL A 605 2.81 8.58 25.10
N PRO A 606 1.77 8.87 25.91
CA PRO A 606 1.95 9.38 27.27
C PRO A 606 2.73 8.43 28.19
N ILE A 607 2.48 7.13 28.10
CA ILE A 607 3.20 6.10 28.89
C ILE A 607 4.69 6.13 28.57
N LEU A 608 5.06 6.26 27.29
CA LEU A 608 6.46 6.37 26.85
C LEU A 608 7.10 7.71 27.20
N ARG A 609 6.34 8.80 27.36
CA ARG A 609 6.86 10.08 27.88
C ARG A 609 7.16 10.00 29.38
N ASP A 610 6.32 9.29 30.14
CA ASP A 610 6.52 9.04 31.57
C ASP A 610 7.60 7.97 31.87
N ASP A 611 7.85 7.05 30.93
CA ASP A 611 8.86 5.99 30.99
C ASP A 611 9.83 6.06 29.78
N PRO A 612 10.65 7.12 29.65
CA PRO A 612 11.32 7.50 28.39
C PRO A 612 12.44 6.56 27.92
N MET A 613 12.92 5.68 28.81
CA MET A 613 13.91 4.65 28.47
C MET A 613 13.28 3.36 27.95
N SER A 614 11.94 3.28 27.91
CA SER A 614 11.22 2.07 27.51
C SER A 614 10.84 2.07 26.02
N THR A 615 10.54 0.87 25.52
CA THR A 615 9.99 0.67 24.18
C THR A 615 8.55 0.18 24.25
N GLY A 616 7.69 0.78 23.44
CA GLY A 616 6.30 0.38 23.23
C GLY A 616 6.12 -0.31 21.87
N LEU A 617 5.28 -1.35 21.83
CA LEU A 617 4.86 -2.05 20.63
C LEU A 617 3.35 -1.95 20.46
N SER A 618 2.89 -1.55 19.28
CA SER A 618 1.49 -1.60 18.88
C SER A 618 1.29 -2.52 17.68
N THR A 619 0.27 -3.38 17.73
CA THR A 619 -0.20 -4.12 16.56
C THR A 619 -1.60 -3.68 16.15
N SER A 620 -1.89 -3.81 14.87
CA SER A 620 -3.18 -3.51 14.26
C SER A 620 -3.48 -4.55 13.19
N LEU A 621 -4.74 -4.95 13.10
CA LEU A 621 -5.14 -6.16 12.40
C LEU A 621 -6.44 -5.95 11.60
N GLY A 622 -6.45 -6.46 10.36
CA GLY A 622 -7.60 -6.45 9.46
C GLY A 622 -8.19 -7.83 9.21
N TRP A 623 -9.52 -7.86 9.02
CA TRP A 623 -10.33 -9.06 8.74
C TRP A 623 -10.11 -10.18 9.77
N TYR A 624 -9.76 -11.37 9.30
CA TYR A 624 -9.66 -12.60 10.10
C TYR A 624 -8.20 -12.93 10.36
N ALA A 625 -7.49 -12.06 11.07
CA ALA A 625 -6.03 -12.07 11.16
C ALA A 625 -5.38 -12.16 9.76
N THR A 626 -5.86 -11.34 8.82
CA THR A 626 -5.44 -11.41 7.40
C THR A 626 -4.42 -10.33 7.07
N LYS A 627 -4.70 -9.08 7.47
CA LYS A 627 -3.81 -7.93 7.27
C LYS A 627 -3.21 -7.54 8.62
N HIS A 628 -1.92 -7.21 8.65
CA HIS A 628 -1.21 -6.89 9.89
C HIS A 628 -0.34 -5.65 9.70
N ALA A 629 -0.35 -4.77 10.69
CA ALA A 629 0.56 -3.64 10.81
C ALA A 629 1.13 -3.59 12.23
N VAL A 630 2.42 -3.30 12.35
CA VAL A 630 3.19 -3.23 13.60
C VAL A 630 3.92 -1.89 13.63
N GLY A 631 4.02 -1.29 14.82
CA GLY A 631 4.86 -0.11 15.08
C GLY A 631 5.63 -0.23 16.39
N LEU A 632 6.89 0.22 16.38
CA LEU A 632 7.75 0.33 17.56
C LEU A 632 8.00 1.80 17.90
N TYR A 633 7.93 2.13 19.19
CA TYR A 633 7.92 3.50 19.70
C TYR A 633 8.80 3.67 20.94
N SER A 634 9.50 4.80 21.08
CA SER A 634 10.18 5.20 22.32
C SER A 634 10.36 6.71 22.39
N ALA A 635 10.50 7.30 23.58
CA ALA A 635 10.98 8.68 23.73
C ALA A 635 12.52 8.76 23.65
N THR A 636 13.23 7.63 23.65
CA THR A 636 14.64 7.57 23.31
C THR A 636 14.81 7.61 21.78
N PRO A 637 15.69 8.46 21.22
CA PRO A 637 15.91 8.51 19.77
C PRO A 637 16.51 7.21 19.22
N PRO A 638 16.19 6.83 17.96
CA PRO A 638 16.69 5.60 17.36
C PRO A 638 18.15 5.73 16.87
N ASP A 639 18.89 4.63 16.92
CA ASP A 639 20.23 4.51 16.31
C ASP A 639 20.16 4.32 14.77
N THR A 640 19.05 3.77 14.26
CA THR A 640 18.81 3.51 12.84
C THR A 640 17.65 4.36 12.33
N ALA A 641 17.77 4.93 11.12
CA ALA A 641 16.69 5.69 10.52
C ALA A 641 15.42 4.83 10.34
N PHE A 642 14.24 5.41 10.57
CA PHE A 642 12.96 4.71 10.43
C PHE A 642 12.80 4.10 9.03
N ALA A 643 12.25 2.88 8.97
CA ALA A 643 11.77 2.26 7.74
C ALA A 643 10.37 1.67 7.91
N HIS A 644 9.56 1.72 6.84
CA HIS A 644 8.33 0.96 6.72
C HIS A 644 8.60 -0.33 5.94
N LEU A 645 8.71 -1.42 6.68
CA LEU A 645 9.11 -2.75 6.20
C LEU A 645 7.90 -3.54 5.71
N ARG A 646 8.10 -4.28 4.62
CA ARG A 646 7.10 -5.19 4.04
C ARG A 646 7.78 -6.54 3.80
N PRO A 647 8.09 -7.30 4.86
CA PRO A 647 8.96 -8.47 4.78
C PRO A 647 8.33 -9.59 3.98
N MET A 648 9.18 -10.38 3.31
CA MET A 648 8.74 -11.61 2.66
C MET A 648 8.23 -12.60 3.71
N VAL A 649 7.04 -13.16 3.51
CA VAL A 649 6.41 -14.07 4.49
C VAL A 649 6.60 -15.52 4.06
N GLU A 650 7.34 -16.28 4.86
CA GLU A 650 7.46 -17.74 4.73
C GLU A 650 6.12 -18.40 5.11
N ARG A 651 5.24 -18.61 4.13
CA ARG A 651 3.92 -19.23 4.34
C ARG A 651 4.00 -20.75 4.16
N PRO A 652 3.46 -21.54 5.11
CA PRO A 652 3.20 -22.95 4.87
C PRO A 652 2.25 -23.16 3.67
N PRO A 653 2.25 -24.34 3.03
CA PRO A 653 1.49 -24.58 1.81
C PRO A 653 -0.02 -24.35 1.98
N ALA A 654 -0.61 -23.55 1.10
CA ALA A 654 -2.05 -23.30 1.10
C ALA A 654 -2.85 -24.60 0.82
N ARG A 655 -3.82 -24.90 1.68
CA ARG A 655 -4.77 -26.01 1.52
C ARG A 655 -5.78 -25.69 0.43
N ARG A 656 -6.10 -26.69 -0.40
CA ARG A 656 -7.21 -26.60 -1.34
C ARG A 656 -8.52 -26.84 -0.60
N VAL A 657 -9.55 -26.06 -0.97
CA VAL A 657 -10.89 -26.12 -0.36
C VAL A 657 -11.84 -26.84 -1.30
N LEU A 658 -12.42 -27.94 -0.84
CA LEU A 658 -13.37 -28.72 -1.63
C LEU A 658 -14.80 -28.23 -1.40
N ARG A 659 -15.53 -27.97 -2.49
CA ARG A 659 -16.95 -27.57 -2.43
C ARG A 659 -17.89 -28.73 -2.08
N ARG A 660 -17.44 -29.97 -2.32
CA ARG A 660 -18.16 -31.22 -2.06
C ARG A 660 -17.13 -32.32 -1.83
N TYR A 661 -17.39 -33.15 -0.82
CA TYR A 661 -16.62 -34.34 -0.50
C TYR A 661 -17.55 -35.34 0.19
N GLU A 662 -17.34 -36.63 -0.04
CA GLU A 662 -17.97 -37.71 0.70
C GLU A 662 -16.88 -38.71 1.07
N GLY A 663 -16.89 -39.19 2.31
CA GLY A 663 -15.81 -40.00 2.87
C GLY A 663 -15.36 -39.54 4.26
N ASP A 664 -14.27 -40.13 4.73
CA ASP A 664 -13.77 -39.96 6.10
C ASP A 664 -12.87 -38.72 6.19
N VAL A 665 -13.10 -37.87 7.20
CA VAL A 665 -12.36 -36.63 7.45
C VAL A 665 -12.05 -36.49 8.93
N VAL A 666 -10.98 -35.77 9.26
CA VAL A 666 -10.63 -35.40 10.64
C VAL A 666 -11.14 -33.99 10.93
N VAL A 667 -11.83 -33.79 12.05
CA VAL A 667 -12.29 -32.46 12.46
C VAL A 667 -11.09 -31.63 12.94
N GLU A 668 -10.89 -30.46 12.33
CA GLU A 668 -9.77 -29.56 12.62
C GLU A 668 -10.16 -28.47 13.63
N ALA A 669 -11.36 -27.91 13.47
CA ALA A 669 -11.86 -26.78 14.23
C ALA A 669 -13.40 -26.74 14.17
N THR A 670 -14.04 -26.20 15.21
CA THR A 670 -15.51 -26.10 15.29
C THR A 670 -15.97 -24.81 15.95
N THR A 671 -17.19 -24.35 15.62
CA THR A 671 -17.92 -23.35 16.40
C THR A 671 -19.44 -23.52 16.25
N VAL A 672 -20.21 -22.92 17.15
CA VAL A 672 -21.68 -22.92 17.14
C VAL A 672 -22.18 -21.48 17.35
N PRO A 673 -22.70 -20.80 16.32
CA PRO A 673 -23.43 -19.55 16.47
C PRO A 673 -24.69 -19.70 17.32
N TYR A 674 -25.03 -18.68 18.10
CA TYR A 674 -26.24 -18.64 18.92
C TYR A 674 -27.21 -17.53 18.49
N GLY A 675 -28.50 -17.86 18.48
CA GLY A 675 -29.60 -16.92 18.29
C GLY A 675 -29.72 -15.90 19.43
N ARG A 676 -30.51 -14.84 19.22
CA ARG A 676 -30.75 -13.81 20.26
C ARG A 676 -31.52 -14.32 21.49
N ASP A 677 -32.22 -15.42 21.35
CA ASP A 677 -32.90 -16.18 22.41
C ASP A 677 -31.96 -17.13 23.17
N GLY A 678 -30.72 -17.30 22.70
CA GLY A 678 -29.71 -18.20 23.28
C GLY A 678 -29.76 -19.63 22.74
N ALA A 679 -30.60 -19.93 21.74
CA ALA A 679 -30.61 -21.25 21.10
C ALA A 679 -29.39 -21.42 20.16
N PRO A 680 -28.71 -22.57 20.13
CA PRO A 680 -27.68 -22.84 19.14
C PRO A 680 -28.30 -22.95 17.73
N GLU A 681 -27.71 -22.29 16.73
CA GLU A 681 -28.25 -22.26 15.37
C GLU A 681 -27.81 -23.46 14.51
N ALA A 682 -26.52 -23.78 14.54
CA ALA A 682 -25.89 -24.86 13.77
C ALA A 682 -24.44 -25.06 14.22
N ALA A 683 -23.94 -26.29 14.15
CA ALA A 683 -22.51 -26.55 14.19
C ALA A 683 -21.86 -26.16 12.85
N ILE A 684 -20.74 -25.44 12.90
CA ILE A 684 -19.84 -25.21 11.77
C ILE A 684 -18.54 -25.95 12.06
N LEU A 685 -18.13 -26.83 11.14
CA LEU A 685 -16.92 -27.65 11.25
C LEU A 685 -15.97 -27.35 10.10
N SER A 686 -14.70 -27.13 10.42
CA SER A 686 -13.58 -27.31 9.49
C SER A 686 -13.10 -28.75 9.61
N THR A 687 -12.97 -29.43 8.48
CA THR A 687 -12.54 -30.83 8.43
C THR A 687 -11.49 -31.04 7.35
N LEU A 688 -10.60 -32.00 7.55
CA LEU A 688 -9.48 -32.31 6.66
C LEU A 688 -9.59 -33.74 6.11
N THR A 689 -9.44 -33.89 4.79
CA THR A 689 -9.33 -35.20 4.14
C THR A 689 -7.95 -35.83 4.39
N SER A 690 -7.78 -37.11 4.06
CA SER A 690 -6.47 -37.80 4.07
C SER A 690 -5.39 -37.07 3.27
N ASP A 691 -5.80 -36.31 2.25
CA ASP A 691 -4.92 -35.64 1.29
C ASP A 691 -4.59 -34.19 1.71
N GLY A 692 -5.05 -33.76 2.90
CA GLY A 692 -4.81 -32.43 3.43
C GLY A 692 -5.75 -31.33 2.90
N ASP A 693 -6.68 -31.68 2.02
CA ASP A 693 -7.74 -30.77 1.55
C ASP A 693 -8.72 -30.44 2.67
N ARG A 694 -9.24 -29.21 2.67
CA ARG A 694 -10.24 -28.75 3.65
C ARG A 694 -11.66 -28.82 3.10
N VAL A 695 -12.58 -29.32 3.92
CA VAL A 695 -14.03 -29.29 3.69
C VAL A 695 -14.68 -28.54 4.84
N LEU A 696 -15.47 -27.51 4.53
CA LEU A 696 -16.26 -26.77 5.51
C LEU A 696 -17.69 -27.33 5.51
N VAL A 697 -18.24 -27.59 6.69
CA VAL A 697 -19.58 -28.16 6.88
C VAL A 697 -20.39 -27.28 7.83
N ARG A 698 -21.67 -27.06 7.53
CA ARG A 698 -22.67 -26.51 8.47
C ARG A 698 -23.78 -27.53 8.64
N THR A 699 -24.18 -27.83 9.87
CA THR A 699 -25.29 -28.74 10.18
C THR A 699 -26.04 -28.31 11.42
N ASP A 700 -27.36 -28.45 11.40
CA ASP A 700 -28.29 -28.25 12.52
C ASP A 700 -28.68 -29.59 13.20
N ASP A 701 -27.94 -30.67 12.91
CA ASP A 701 -28.13 -31.97 13.53
C ASP A 701 -27.89 -31.91 15.06
N ALA A 702 -28.82 -32.48 15.81
CA ALA A 702 -28.83 -32.40 17.27
C ALA A 702 -27.70 -33.19 17.94
N ASP A 703 -27.29 -34.34 17.36
CA ASP A 703 -26.22 -35.17 17.91
C ASP A 703 -24.86 -34.52 17.63
N VAL A 704 -24.69 -33.88 16.46
CA VAL A 704 -23.49 -33.08 16.14
C VAL A 704 -23.41 -31.83 17.02
N LEU A 705 -24.53 -31.14 17.25
CA LEU A 705 -24.58 -30.00 18.17
C LEU A 705 -24.20 -30.41 19.61
N ALA A 706 -24.77 -31.50 20.12
CA ALA A 706 -24.40 -32.04 21.43
C ALA A 706 -22.90 -32.40 21.50
N LEU A 707 -22.35 -33.03 20.46
CA LEU A 707 -20.92 -33.36 20.39
C LEU A 707 -20.02 -32.11 20.47
N VAL A 708 -20.38 -31.00 19.84
CA VAL A 708 -19.60 -29.74 19.86
C VAL A 708 -19.75 -29.00 21.20
N LEU A 709 -20.95 -29.01 21.79
CA LEU A 709 -21.27 -28.21 22.98
C LEU A 709 -20.97 -28.91 24.31
N GLU A 710 -21.15 -30.23 24.38
CA GLU A 710 -20.99 -31.04 25.59
C GLU A 710 -19.76 -31.96 25.53
N GLY A 711 -19.24 -32.22 24.33
CA GLY A 711 -18.07 -33.05 24.07
C GLY A 711 -16.85 -32.26 23.58
N ASP A 712 -16.05 -32.92 22.73
CA ASP A 712 -14.98 -32.27 21.98
C ASP A 712 -14.72 -33.06 20.68
N PRO A 713 -15.22 -32.60 19.52
CA PRO A 713 -15.02 -33.28 18.24
C PRO A 713 -13.61 -33.07 17.67
N VAL A 714 -12.82 -32.12 18.19
CA VAL A 714 -11.61 -31.65 17.52
C VAL A 714 -10.51 -32.73 17.52
N GLY A 715 -10.16 -33.20 16.32
CA GLY A 715 -9.24 -34.30 16.06
C GLY A 715 -9.91 -35.67 15.92
N ARG A 716 -11.23 -35.80 16.12
CA ARG A 716 -11.95 -37.06 15.86
C ARG A 716 -12.18 -37.28 14.37
N THR A 717 -12.46 -38.53 14.01
CA THR A 717 -12.82 -38.90 12.64
C THR A 717 -14.33 -38.92 12.47
N VAL A 718 -14.82 -38.21 11.45
CA VAL A 718 -16.23 -38.22 11.04
C VAL A 718 -16.34 -38.58 9.56
N ARG A 719 -17.48 -39.12 9.13
CA ARG A 719 -17.77 -39.37 7.72
C ARG A 719 -18.78 -38.36 7.20
N LEU A 720 -18.50 -37.80 6.03
CA LEU A 720 -19.43 -36.95 5.29
C LEU A 720 -20.19 -37.82 4.29
N VAL A 721 -21.53 -37.88 4.41
CA VAL A 721 -22.41 -38.66 3.51
C VAL A 721 -23.64 -37.83 3.16
N GLY A 722 -23.85 -37.49 1.89
CA GLY A 722 -25.05 -36.76 1.46
C GLY A 722 -25.26 -35.38 2.10
N GLY A 723 -24.24 -34.82 2.76
CA GLY A 723 -24.31 -33.59 3.57
C GLY A 723 -24.51 -33.80 5.07
N ALA A 724 -24.73 -35.03 5.54
CA ALA A 724 -24.73 -35.39 6.96
C ALA A 724 -23.31 -35.66 7.48
N VAL A 725 -23.16 -35.60 8.81
CA VAL A 725 -21.90 -35.88 9.53
C VAL A 725 -22.13 -37.08 10.44
N GLU A 726 -21.50 -38.21 10.15
CA GLU A 726 -21.55 -39.43 10.98
C GLU A 726 -20.28 -39.51 11.84
N VAL A 727 -20.41 -39.63 13.16
CA VAL A 727 -19.25 -39.84 14.06
C VAL A 727 -18.78 -41.29 13.94
N LEU A 728 -17.49 -41.51 13.67
CA LEU A 728 -16.95 -42.87 13.45
C LEU A 728 -16.28 -43.45 14.70
N ASP A 729 -15.49 -42.65 15.41
CA ASP A 729 -14.79 -43.03 16.64
C ASP A 729 -14.49 -41.81 17.53
N ASP A 730 -14.11 -42.10 18.77
CA ASP A 730 -13.69 -41.12 19.77
C ASP A 730 -12.18 -40.88 19.79
N ASP A 731 -11.42 -41.52 18.87
CA ASP A 731 -9.96 -41.47 18.87
C ASP A 731 -9.47 -40.12 18.32
N VAL A 732 -8.71 -39.38 19.14
CA VAL A 732 -8.08 -38.12 18.73
C VAL A 732 -6.86 -38.42 17.85
N ARG A 733 -6.96 -38.11 16.56
CA ARG A 733 -5.90 -38.33 15.56
C ARG A 733 -5.08 -37.07 15.32
N ALA A 734 -3.91 -37.23 14.73
CA ALA A 734 -3.14 -36.11 14.17
C ALA A 734 -3.92 -35.48 13.00
N LEU A 735 -3.75 -34.17 12.81
CA LEU A 735 -4.36 -33.48 11.66
C LEU A 735 -3.55 -33.82 10.39
N PRO A 736 -4.19 -34.11 9.25
CA PRO A 736 -3.49 -34.24 7.97
C PRO A 736 -2.68 -32.99 7.63
N ASP A 737 -1.43 -33.19 7.22
CA ASP A 737 -0.55 -32.12 6.74
C ASP A 737 -1.18 -31.36 5.56
N PRO A 738 -0.81 -30.08 5.31
CA PRO A 738 -1.22 -29.40 4.09
C PRO A 738 -0.64 -30.10 2.84
N PRO A 739 -1.33 -30.04 1.69
CA PRO A 739 -0.81 -30.63 0.45
C PRO A 739 0.49 -29.93 0.04
N ARG A 740 1.38 -30.65 -0.64
CA ARG A 740 2.66 -30.09 -1.13
C ARG A 740 2.46 -28.72 -1.81
N PRO A 741 3.36 -27.75 -1.56
CA PRO A 741 3.30 -26.46 -2.22
C PRO A 741 3.57 -26.64 -3.72
N SER A 742 2.92 -25.85 -4.57
CA SER A 742 3.25 -25.78 -6.00
C SER A 742 4.43 -24.84 -6.29
N VAL A 743 4.76 -23.97 -5.34
CA VAL A 743 5.90 -23.05 -5.35
C VAL A 743 6.47 -23.00 -3.94
N VAL A 744 7.77 -23.27 -3.80
CA VAL A 744 8.54 -23.10 -2.56
C VAL A 744 9.31 -21.77 -2.65
N VAL A 745 9.39 -21.04 -1.54
CA VAL A 745 10.15 -19.79 -1.45
C VAL A 745 11.11 -19.90 -0.27
N GLU A 746 12.40 -19.66 -0.52
CA GLU A 746 13.48 -19.70 0.46
C GLU A 746 14.26 -18.38 0.41
N ARG A 747 14.85 -17.98 1.54
CA ARG A 747 15.64 -16.75 1.65
C ARG A 747 17.12 -17.06 1.87
N GLU A 748 17.95 -16.65 0.93
CA GLU A 748 19.42 -16.67 1.06
C GLU A 748 19.95 -15.24 1.22
N GLY A 749 20.00 -14.76 2.48
CA GLY A 749 20.48 -13.42 2.82
C GLY A 749 19.64 -12.30 2.21
N ALA A 750 20.10 -11.78 1.08
CA ALA A 750 19.46 -10.73 0.28
C ALA A 750 18.86 -11.25 -1.05
N VAL A 751 18.81 -12.57 -1.24
CA VAL A 751 18.28 -13.24 -2.43
C VAL A 751 17.03 -14.03 -2.05
N ALA A 752 15.97 -13.92 -2.86
CA ALA A 752 14.81 -14.80 -2.77
C ALA A 752 14.94 -15.93 -3.80
N VAL A 753 14.87 -17.18 -3.36
CA VAL A 753 14.88 -18.37 -4.21
C VAL A 753 13.45 -18.87 -4.34
N VAL A 754 12.93 -18.87 -5.56
CA VAL A 754 11.58 -19.29 -5.90
C VAL A 754 11.66 -20.57 -6.74
N THR A 755 11.16 -21.69 -6.19
CA THR A 755 11.22 -23.00 -6.83
C THR A 755 9.82 -23.45 -7.22
N LEU A 756 9.59 -23.72 -8.50
CA LEU A 756 8.39 -24.44 -8.96
C LEU A 756 8.50 -25.90 -8.49
N ASP A 757 7.59 -26.37 -7.62
CA ASP A 757 7.61 -27.73 -7.04
C ASP A 757 6.35 -28.52 -7.43
N ARG A 758 6.29 -28.91 -8.71
CA ARG A 758 5.33 -29.90 -9.26
C ARG A 758 6.05 -30.91 -10.18
N PRO A 759 7.11 -31.60 -9.72
CA PRO A 759 7.97 -32.42 -10.55
C PRO A 759 7.21 -33.57 -11.24
N GLU A 760 6.13 -34.08 -10.64
CA GLU A 760 5.26 -35.13 -11.18
C GLU A 760 4.53 -34.72 -12.47
N VAL A 761 4.40 -33.42 -12.75
CA VAL A 761 3.94 -32.87 -14.03
C VAL A 761 5.00 -32.02 -14.73
N ARG A 762 6.27 -32.15 -14.34
CA ARG A 762 7.41 -31.36 -14.86
C ARG A 762 7.23 -29.85 -14.69
N ASN A 763 6.79 -29.45 -13.50
CA ASN A 763 6.60 -28.05 -13.08
C ASN A 763 5.66 -27.27 -14.01
N ALA A 764 4.68 -27.97 -14.60
CA ALA A 764 3.65 -27.33 -15.40
C ALA A 764 2.77 -26.41 -14.53
N ILE A 765 2.36 -25.28 -15.10
CA ILE A 765 1.72 -24.19 -14.36
C ILE A 765 0.21 -24.27 -14.54
N ASP A 766 -0.50 -24.46 -13.43
CA ASP A 766 -1.94 -24.27 -13.29
C ASP A 766 -2.25 -22.94 -12.56
N VAL A 767 -3.52 -22.66 -12.28
CA VAL A 767 -3.93 -21.41 -11.60
C VAL A 767 -3.31 -21.31 -10.20
N ARG A 768 -3.28 -22.40 -9.41
CA ARG A 768 -2.67 -22.44 -8.07
C ARG A 768 -1.19 -22.07 -8.14
N THR A 769 -0.47 -22.64 -9.10
CA THR A 769 0.96 -22.39 -9.32
C THR A 769 1.21 -20.95 -9.76
N ALA A 770 0.38 -20.40 -10.66
CA ALA A 770 0.51 -19.02 -11.12
C ALA A 770 0.22 -18.00 -10.00
N THR A 771 -0.82 -18.20 -9.19
CA THR A 771 -1.11 -17.33 -8.04
C THR A 771 -0.01 -17.41 -6.97
N ALA A 772 0.51 -18.61 -6.68
CA ALA A 772 1.62 -18.77 -5.75
C ALA A 772 2.92 -18.12 -6.25
N LEU A 773 3.20 -18.19 -7.57
CA LEU A 773 4.34 -17.50 -8.18
C LEU A 773 4.16 -15.98 -8.12
N GLU A 774 2.98 -15.45 -8.45
CA GLU A 774 2.69 -14.02 -8.32
C GLU A 774 2.94 -13.53 -6.89
N GLN A 775 2.40 -14.22 -5.87
CA GLN A 775 2.60 -13.85 -4.47
C GLN A 775 4.08 -13.91 -4.04
N ALA A 776 4.83 -14.91 -4.50
CA ALA A 776 6.26 -15.04 -4.21
C ALA A 776 7.09 -13.88 -4.79
N ILE A 777 6.83 -13.49 -6.05
CA ILE A 777 7.51 -12.35 -6.68
C ILE A 777 7.03 -11.03 -6.06
N ASP A 778 5.77 -10.92 -5.64
CA ASP A 778 5.20 -9.74 -4.99
C ASP A 778 5.81 -9.45 -3.61
N ASP A 779 5.94 -10.49 -2.79
CA ASP A 779 6.57 -10.39 -1.47
C ASP A 779 8.07 -10.06 -1.63
N ALA A 780 8.75 -10.71 -2.57
CA ALA A 780 10.14 -10.41 -2.91
C ALA A 780 10.34 -8.99 -3.48
N GLU A 781 9.35 -8.43 -4.19
CA GLU A 781 9.35 -7.04 -4.66
C GLU A 781 9.22 -6.07 -3.48
N ALA A 782 8.28 -6.33 -2.56
CA ALA A 782 7.95 -5.46 -1.45
C ALA A 782 9.03 -5.42 -0.35
N ASP A 783 9.73 -6.53 -0.12
CA ASP A 783 10.79 -6.63 0.89
C ASP A 783 12.06 -5.90 0.41
N VAL A 784 12.29 -4.68 0.89
CA VAL A 784 13.46 -3.85 0.56
C VAL A 784 14.81 -4.51 0.86
N THR A 785 14.83 -5.54 1.72
CA THR A 785 16.05 -6.31 2.05
C THR A 785 16.36 -7.40 1.02
N ILE A 786 15.40 -7.75 0.13
CA ILE A 786 15.61 -8.61 -1.03
C ILE A 786 16.06 -7.76 -2.23
N ARG A 787 17.11 -8.23 -2.91
CA ARG A 787 17.92 -7.49 -3.89
C ARG A 787 18.03 -8.19 -5.24
N ALA A 788 17.83 -9.50 -5.27
CA ALA A 788 17.72 -10.31 -6.48
C ALA A 788 16.79 -11.51 -6.23
N ILE A 789 16.23 -12.05 -7.31
CA ILE A 789 15.33 -13.20 -7.30
C ILE A 789 15.95 -14.30 -8.19
N VAL A 790 15.99 -15.53 -7.70
CA VAL A 790 16.36 -16.72 -8.50
C VAL A 790 15.12 -17.59 -8.65
N LEU A 791 14.69 -17.85 -9.89
CA LEU A 791 13.59 -18.75 -10.22
C LEU A 791 14.16 -20.08 -10.76
N THR A 792 13.71 -21.20 -10.21
CA THR A 792 14.13 -22.56 -10.60
C THR A 792 12.97 -23.56 -10.59
N GLY A 793 13.22 -24.81 -10.97
CA GLY A 793 12.23 -25.90 -10.96
C GLY A 793 12.76 -27.18 -10.32
N ALA A 794 11.96 -27.77 -9.43
CA ALA A 794 12.29 -29.01 -8.72
C ALA A 794 12.33 -30.24 -9.65
N GLY A 795 13.07 -31.27 -9.24
CA GLY A 795 13.04 -32.58 -9.90
C GLY A 795 13.73 -32.66 -11.27
N GLY A 796 14.71 -31.79 -11.55
CA GLY A 796 15.54 -31.87 -12.77
C GLY A 796 14.82 -31.43 -14.05
N THR A 797 13.80 -30.58 -13.93
CA THR A 797 13.16 -29.94 -15.09
C THR A 797 12.65 -28.57 -14.68
N PHE A 798 13.08 -27.51 -15.37
CA PHE A 798 12.65 -26.15 -15.04
C PHE A 798 11.12 -25.97 -15.11
N CYS A 799 10.53 -26.07 -16.31
CA CYS A 799 9.09 -25.91 -16.50
C CYS A 799 8.63 -26.40 -17.88
N ALA A 800 7.57 -27.21 -17.92
CA ALA A 800 6.95 -27.71 -19.15
C ALA A 800 5.87 -26.76 -19.75
N GLY A 801 5.67 -25.58 -19.16
CA GLY A 801 4.67 -24.59 -19.57
C GLY A 801 3.31 -24.77 -18.90
N MET A 802 2.22 -24.34 -19.55
CA MET A 802 0.86 -24.46 -19.01
C MET A 802 0.45 -25.93 -18.80
N ASP A 803 -0.17 -26.25 -17.67
CA ASP A 803 -0.76 -27.56 -17.39
C ASP A 803 -1.94 -27.82 -18.34
N LEU A 804 -1.70 -28.57 -19.42
CA LEU A 804 -2.72 -28.89 -20.42
C LEU A 804 -3.88 -29.73 -19.88
N LYS A 805 -3.71 -30.44 -18.76
CA LYS A 805 -4.83 -31.15 -18.10
C LYS A 805 -5.71 -30.17 -17.32
N ALA A 806 -5.14 -29.10 -16.77
CA ALA A 806 -5.89 -27.98 -16.19
C ALA A 806 -6.61 -27.16 -17.28
N ALA A 807 -5.91 -26.81 -18.36
CA ALA A 807 -6.49 -26.10 -19.50
C ALA A 807 -7.67 -26.86 -20.13
N ALA A 808 -7.62 -28.19 -20.19
CA ALA A 808 -8.74 -29.03 -20.64
C ALA A 808 -9.99 -28.96 -19.74
N ARG A 809 -9.86 -28.51 -18.48
CA ARG A 809 -10.98 -28.21 -17.55
C ARG A 809 -11.46 -26.75 -17.63
N GLY A 810 -10.79 -25.91 -18.41
CA GLY A 810 -11.07 -24.47 -18.54
C GLY A 810 -10.23 -23.58 -17.61
N GLU A 811 -9.25 -24.13 -16.90
CA GLU A 811 -8.34 -23.36 -16.05
C GLU A 811 -7.20 -22.76 -16.89
N LEU A 812 -7.07 -21.43 -16.92
CA LEU A 812 -5.95 -20.74 -17.56
C LEU A 812 -5.08 -20.07 -16.50
N PRO A 813 -3.75 -20.32 -16.47
CA PRO A 813 -2.84 -19.73 -15.49
C PRO A 813 -2.57 -18.26 -15.85
N VAL A 814 -3.53 -17.39 -15.53
CA VAL A 814 -3.44 -15.93 -15.71
C VAL A 814 -3.89 -15.28 -14.42
N THR A 815 -3.01 -14.51 -13.79
CA THR A 815 -3.31 -13.73 -12.59
C THR A 815 -3.72 -12.31 -12.97
N GLU A 816 -4.33 -11.58 -12.04
CA GLU A 816 -4.84 -10.22 -12.30
C GLU A 816 -3.72 -9.19 -12.47
N ARG A 817 -2.62 -9.32 -11.70
CA ARG A 817 -1.58 -8.29 -11.64
C ARG A 817 -0.41 -8.58 -12.59
N ARG A 818 0.19 -9.78 -12.49
CA ARG A 818 1.34 -10.20 -13.32
C ARG A 818 0.95 -10.98 -14.58
N GLY A 819 -0.34 -11.25 -14.78
CA GLY A 819 -0.85 -11.79 -16.04
C GLY A 819 -0.49 -13.26 -16.26
N PRO A 820 -0.16 -13.66 -17.50
CA PRO A 820 0.14 -15.06 -17.81
C PRO A 820 1.27 -15.65 -16.95
N LEU A 821 1.04 -16.90 -16.54
CA LEU A 821 1.92 -17.73 -15.70
C LEU A 821 2.21 -17.13 -14.30
N GLY A 822 1.58 -16.02 -13.91
CA GLY A 822 1.83 -15.33 -12.64
C GLY A 822 3.08 -14.43 -12.65
N LEU A 823 3.69 -14.18 -13.81
CA LEU A 823 4.95 -13.43 -13.89
C LEU A 823 5.12 -12.64 -15.19
N THR A 824 4.81 -13.22 -16.35
CA THR A 824 5.39 -12.73 -17.62
C THR A 824 4.72 -11.47 -18.19
N GLY A 825 3.55 -11.09 -17.70
CA GLY A 825 2.88 -9.82 -18.03
C GLY A 825 3.51 -8.62 -17.33
N GLN A 826 3.95 -8.81 -16.08
CA GLN A 826 4.68 -7.82 -15.30
C GLN A 826 5.83 -8.49 -14.52
N PRO A 827 7.01 -8.68 -15.15
CA PRO A 827 8.21 -9.15 -14.47
C PRO A 827 8.60 -8.23 -13.30
N PRO A 828 9.40 -8.71 -12.32
CA PRO A 828 9.83 -7.87 -11.20
C PRO A 828 10.74 -6.73 -11.66
N THR A 829 10.75 -5.61 -10.93
CA THR A 829 11.74 -4.53 -11.14
C THR A 829 13.11 -4.93 -10.60
N LYS A 830 13.13 -5.78 -9.56
CA LYS A 830 14.35 -6.42 -9.06
C LYS A 830 14.91 -7.40 -10.10
N PRO A 831 16.24 -7.62 -10.15
CA PRO A 831 16.84 -8.59 -11.05
C PRO A 831 16.32 -10.01 -10.82
N LEU A 832 15.89 -10.66 -11.91
CA LEU A 832 15.41 -12.02 -11.98
C LEU A 832 16.39 -12.88 -12.77
N ILE A 833 16.92 -13.91 -12.11
CA ILE A 833 17.77 -14.94 -12.71
C ILE A 833 16.94 -16.22 -12.81
N VAL A 834 17.01 -16.94 -13.94
CA VAL A 834 16.51 -18.32 -14.00
C VAL A 834 17.64 -19.33 -13.97
N ALA A 835 17.47 -20.36 -13.15
CA ALA A 835 18.33 -21.54 -13.07
C ALA A 835 17.60 -22.72 -13.74
N ILE A 836 18.10 -23.16 -14.89
CA ILE A 836 17.40 -24.12 -15.76
C ILE A 836 18.14 -25.47 -15.75
N GLU A 837 17.54 -26.44 -15.07
CA GLU A 837 17.84 -27.86 -15.23
C GLU A 837 16.87 -28.49 -16.24
N GLY A 838 17.33 -29.39 -17.10
CA GLY A 838 16.48 -30.09 -18.07
C GLY A 838 15.70 -29.17 -19.01
N SER A 839 14.37 -29.32 -19.10
CA SER A 839 13.58 -28.64 -20.13
C SER A 839 12.86 -27.36 -19.65
N ALA A 840 13.05 -26.24 -20.35
CA ALA A 840 12.20 -25.05 -20.25
C ALA A 840 11.38 -24.89 -21.54
N LEU A 841 10.16 -25.42 -21.56
CA LEU A 841 9.35 -25.55 -22.77
C LEU A 841 8.03 -24.78 -22.69
N ALA A 842 7.56 -24.28 -23.83
CA ALA A 842 6.35 -23.49 -23.94
C ALA A 842 6.39 -22.32 -22.93
N GLY A 843 5.39 -22.16 -22.07
CA GLY A 843 5.39 -21.19 -20.98
C GLY A 843 6.64 -21.22 -20.07
N GLY A 844 7.33 -22.36 -19.93
CA GLY A 844 8.62 -22.41 -19.22
C GLY A 844 9.74 -21.67 -19.95
N CYS A 845 9.74 -21.70 -21.29
CA CYS A 845 10.61 -20.84 -22.10
C CYS A 845 10.15 -19.37 -22.01
N GLU A 846 8.85 -19.09 -21.93
CA GLU A 846 8.33 -17.73 -21.76
C GLU A 846 8.71 -17.09 -20.42
N LEU A 847 8.79 -17.88 -19.34
CA LEU A 847 9.38 -17.47 -18.06
C LEU A 847 10.88 -17.16 -18.19
N ALA A 848 11.65 -18.04 -18.83
CA ALA A 848 13.07 -17.82 -19.06
C ALA A 848 13.35 -16.57 -19.92
N LEU A 849 12.51 -16.30 -20.92
CA LEU A 849 12.58 -15.10 -21.75
C LEU A 849 12.18 -13.81 -21.00
N ALA A 850 11.42 -13.93 -19.91
CA ALA A 850 11.04 -12.81 -19.05
C ALA A 850 12.09 -12.51 -17.95
N ALA A 851 13.14 -13.31 -17.84
CA ALA A 851 14.25 -13.10 -16.91
C ALA A 851 15.34 -12.18 -17.49
N ASP A 852 16.17 -11.63 -16.60
CA ASP A 852 17.29 -10.76 -16.95
C ASP A 852 18.54 -11.59 -17.26
N LEU A 853 18.76 -12.66 -16.49
CA LEU A 853 19.88 -13.58 -16.65
C LEU A 853 19.40 -15.04 -16.69
N VAL A 854 20.05 -15.85 -17.52
CA VAL A 854 19.77 -17.28 -17.69
C VAL A 854 21.03 -18.10 -17.43
N VAL A 855 20.96 -18.97 -16.42
CA VAL A 855 21.92 -20.05 -16.17
C VAL A 855 21.26 -21.37 -16.51
N ALA A 856 21.91 -22.21 -17.31
CA ALA A 856 21.33 -23.49 -17.74
C ALA A 856 22.35 -24.62 -17.73
N ALA A 857 21.91 -25.84 -17.43
CA ALA A 857 22.71 -27.05 -17.62
C ALA A 857 23.07 -27.27 -19.10
N ASP A 858 24.16 -27.97 -19.39
CA ASP A 858 24.61 -28.26 -20.76
C ASP A 858 23.66 -29.17 -21.55
N ASP A 859 22.96 -30.07 -20.85
CA ASP A 859 21.90 -30.93 -21.36
C ASP A 859 20.51 -30.25 -21.45
N ALA A 860 20.39 -29.01 -20.98
CA ALA A 860 19.12 -28.29 -20.96
C ALA A 860 18.65 -27.88 -22.37
N VAL A 861 17.33 -27.86 -22.55
CA VAL A 861 16.67 -27.48 -23.81
C VAL A 861 15.57 -26.45 -23.59
N LEU A 862 15.56 -25.42 -24.43
CA LEU A 862 14.60 -24.32 -24.36
C LEU A 862 13.85 -24.18 -25.69
N GLY A 863 12.56 -23.84 -25.66
CA GLY A 863 11.81 -23.56 -26.88
C GLY A 863 10.29 -23.44 -26.72
N ILE A 864 9.62 -23.01 -27.79
CA ILE A 864 8.17 -22.76 -27.85
C ILE A 864 7.46 -23.72 -28.83
N PRO A 865 7.20 -24.98 -28.43
CA PRO A 865 6.62 -26.02 -29.29
C PRO A 865 5.08 -25.93 -29.44
N GLU A 866 4.46 -24.80 -29.10
CA GLU A 866 3.02 -24.54 -29.10
C GLU A 866 2.39 -24.71 -30.49
N VAL A 867 3.08 -24.25 -31.54
CA VAL A 867 2.59 -24.34 -32.93
C VAL A 867 2.30 -25.79 -33.36
N ARG A 868 3.05 -26.75 -32.82
CA ARG A 868 2.86 -28.20 -33.05
C ARG A 868 1.56 -28.75 -32.44
N ARG A 869 0.93 -27.97 -31.57
CA ARG A 869 -0.30 -28.30 -30.82
C ARG A 869 -1.48 -27.41 -31.23
N GLY A 870 -1.31 -26.58 -32.26
CA GLY A 870 -2.32 -25.59 -32.66
C GLY A 870 -2.49 -24.43 -31.66
N LEU A 871 -1.47 -24.20 -30.83
CA LEU A 871 -1.42 -23.13 -29.83
C LEU A 871 -0.38 -22.07 -30.25
N ILE A 872 -0.26 -21.01 -29.44
CA ILE A 872 0.73 -19.93 -29.63
C ILE A 872 1.32 -19.54 -28.26
N ALA A 873 2.62 -19.25 -28.22
CA ALA A 873 3.32 -18.74 -27.05
C ALA A 873 2.88 -17.30 -26.75
N ALA A 874 1.78 -17.18 -26.00
CA ALA A 874 1.04 -15.94 -25.74
C ALA A 874 1.40 -15.28 -24.39
N ALA A 875 2.21 -15.93 -23.55
CA ALA A 875 2.75 -15.33 -22.33
C ALA A 875 3.96 -14.40 -22.64
N GLY A 876 4.20 -14.08 -23.91
CA GLY A 876 5.20 -13.13 -24.38
C GLY A 876 6.35 -13.75 -25.18
N GLY A 877 6.39 -15.07 -25.35
CA GLY A 877 7.48 -15.80 -26.00
C GLY A 877 7.77 -15.32 -27.41
N VAL A 878 6.76 -15.22 -28.28
CA VAL A 878 6.97 -14.78 -29.67
C VAL A 878 7.45 -13.32 -29.76
N ALA A 879 7.06 -12.47 -28.82
CA ALA A 879 7.54 -11.09 -28.75
C ALA A 879 9.00 -11.07 -28.28
N ARG A 880 9.29 -11.59 -27.08
CA ARG A 880 10.61 -11.54 -26.45
C ARG A 880 11.69 -12.31 -27.23
N LEU A 881 11.34 -13.36 -27.97
CA LEU A 881 12.29 -14.04 -28.87
C LEU A 881 12.82 -13.12 -29.97
N ARG A 882 12.00 -12.20 -30.50
CA ARG A 882 12.46 -11.24 -31.52
C ARG A 882 13.48 -10.26 -30.94
N ASP A 883 13.29 -9.88 -29.68
CA ASP A 883 14.07 -8.84 -29.02
C ASP A 883 15.37 -9.40 -28.43
N ARG A 884 15.36 -10.69 -28.03
CA ARG A 884 16.50 -11.40 -27.41
C ARG A 884 17.33 -12.25 -28.39
N LEU A 885 16.87 -12.53 -29.62
CA LEU A 885 17.61 -13.36 -30.60
C LEU A 885 17.61 -12.76 -32.02
N PRO A 886 18.61 -13.11 -32.87
CA PRO A 886 18.59 -12.76 -34.29
C PRO A 886 17.30 -13.24 -34.96
N ARG A 887 16.63 -12.35 -35.70
CA ARG A 887 15.28 -12.58 -36.28
C ARG A 887 15.10 -13.96 -36.91
N ASN A 888 16.06 -14.44 -37.69
CA ASN A 888 15.91 -15.73 -38.40
C ASN A 888 15.90 -16.93 -37.43
N ILE A 889 16.64 -16.86 -36.31
CA ILE A 889 16.60 -17.88 -35.25
C ILE A 889 15.30 -17.79 -34.46
N ALA A 890 14.82 -16.58 -34.15
CA ALA A 890 13.51 -16.38 -33.54
C ALA A 890 12.39 -16.98 -34.40
N MET A 891 12.45 -16.81 -35.74
CA MET A 891 11.53 -17.43 -36.69
C MET A 891 11.69 -18.95 -36.77
N GLU A 892 12.90 -19.49 -36.64
CA GLU A 892 13.16 -20.94 -36.59
C GLU A 892 12.45 -21.60 -35.40
N LEU A 893 12.71 -21.09 -34.19
CA LEU A 893 12.04 -21.53 -32.96
C LEU A 893 10.51 -21.40 -33.06
N THR A 894 10.02 -20.25 -33.56
CA THR A 894 8.58 -19.97 -33.64
C THR A 894 7.84 -20.81 -34.68
N LEU A 895 8.42 -21.03 -35.87
CA LEU A 895 7.73 -21.72 -36.97
C LEU A 895 7.89 -23.24 -36.92
N LEU A 896 9.07 -23.73 -36.51
CA LEU A 896 9.32 -25.16 -36.44
C LEU A 896 8.81 -25.75 -35.12
N GLY A 897 8.86 -24.98 -34.04
CA GLY A 897 8.54 -25.45 -32.68
C GLY A 897 9.49 -26.54 -32.18
N GLU A 898 10.71 -26.62 -32.72
CA GLU A 898 11.79 -27.46 -32.18
C GLU A 898 12.49 -26.74 -31.01
N PRO A 899 12.76 -27.42 -29.88
CA PRO A 899 13.64 -26.89 -28.85
C PRO A 899 15.09 -26.79 -29.32
N MET A 900 15.84 -25.88 -28.71
CA MET A 900 17.27 -25.67 -28.95
C MET A 900 18.05 -25.89 -27.65
N SER A 901 19.28 -26.43 -27.76
CA SER A 901 20.15 -26.69 -26.61
C SER A 901 20.66 -25.41 -25.94
N ALA A 902 20.88 -25.46 -24.64
CA ALA A 902 21.46 -24.37 -23.87
C ALA A 902 22.81 -23.91 -24.44
N GLY A 903 23.68 -24.84 -24.84
CA GLY A 903 24.96 -24.54 -25.49
C GLY A 903 24.80 -23.66 -26.74
N ARG A 904 23.87 -24.00 -27.65
CA ARG A 904 23.63 -23.19 -28.86
C ARG A 904 22.98 -21.84 -28.53
N LEU A 905 22.14 -21.77 -27.49
CA LEU A 905 21.53 -20.52 -27.06
C LEU A 905 22.52 -19.59 -26.32
N ALA A 906 23.59 -20.14 -25.74
CA ALA A 906 24.71 -19.35 -25.20
C ALA A 906 25.56 -18.74 -26.33
N GLU A 907 25.86 -19.48 -27.39
CA GLU A 907 26.52 -18.95 -28.60
C GLU A 907 25.73 -17.79 -29.26
N LEU A 908 24.41 -17.75 -29.02
CA LEU A 908 23.49 -16.74 -29.53
C LEU A 908 23.20 -15.59 -28.53
N GLY A 909 23.76 -15.65 -27.32
CA GLY A 909 23.62 -14.62 -26.29
C GLY A 909 22.35 -14.66 -25.45
N LEU A 910 21.50 -15.69 -25.56
CA LEU A 910 20.31 -15.85 -24.70
C LEU A 910 20.65 -16.49 -23.34
N VAL A 911 21.61 -17.42 -23.31
CA VAL A 911 22.06 -18.08 -22.07
C VAL A 911 23.38 -17.45 -21.62
N ASN A 912 23.43 -16.90 -20.41
CA ASN A 912 24.61 -16.22 -19.88
C ASN A 912 25.69 -17.19 -19.40
N ARG A 913 25.30 -18.33 -18.83
CA ARG A 913 26.21 -19.38 -18.34
C ARG A 913 25.63 -20.77 -18.63
N VAL A 914 26.45 -21.62 -19.25
CA VAL A 914 26.19 -23.06 -19.39
C VAL A 914 27.02 -23.79 -18.35
N VAL A 915 26.42 -24.70 -17.60
CA VAL A 915 27.03 -25.37 -16.44
C VAL A 915 26.79 -26.89 -16.47
N ALA A 916 27.41 -27.63 -15.55
CA ALA A 916 27.15 -29.07 -15.42
C ALA A 916 25.72 -29.32 -14.89
N PRO A 917 25.04 -30.41 -15.29
CA PRO A 917 23.71 -30.73 -14.77
C PRO A 917 23.70 -30.87 -13.24
N GLY A 918 22.67 -30.31 -12.62
CA GLY A 918 22.50 -30.23 -11.17
C GLY A 918 23.22 -29.05 -10.49
N THR A 919 23.86 -28.14 -11.25
CA THR A 919 24.62 -26.98 -10.70
C THR A 919 24.06 -25.61 -11.10
N ALA A 920 22.96 -25.54 -11.86
CA ALA A 920 22.43 -24.26 -12.34
C ALA A 920 21.98 -23.32 -11.21
N LEU A 921 21.39 -23.87 -10.14
CA LEU A 921 20.95 -23.09 -8.98
C LEU A 921 22.13 -22.46 -8.22
N GLU A 922 23.17 -23.24 -7.92
CA GLU A 922 24.39 -22.76 -7.24
C GLU A 922 25.04 -21.60 -8.01
N VAL A 923 25.17 -21.73 -9.33
CA VAL A 923 25.78 -20.70 -10.18
C VAL A 923 24.87 -19.47 -10.36
N ALA A 924 23.55 -19.65 -10.35
CA ALA A 924 22.59 -18.55 -10.33
C ALA A 924 22.60 -17.78 -9.00
N LEU A 925 22.69 -18.48 -7.86
CA LEU A 925 22.88 -17.88 -6.53
C LEU A 925 24.20 -17.08 -6.47
N GLY A 926 25.29 -17.61 -7.02
CA GLY A 926 26.55 -16.87 -7.15
C GLY A 926 26.42 -15.56 -7.94
N LEU A 927 25.60 -15.53 -8.99
CA LEU A 927 25.26 -14.29 -9.72
C LEU A 927 24.33 -13.36 -8.90
N ALA A 928 23.34 -13.92 -8.21
CA ALA A 928 22.40 -13.14 -7.40
C ALA A 928 23.10 -12.44 -6.23
N HIS A 929 24.06 -13.11 -5.57
CA HIS A 929 24.90 -12.50 -4.55
C HIS A 929 25.82 -11.40 -5.10
N GLN A 930 26.39 -11.60 -6.31
CA GLN A 930 27.17 -10.55 -7.00
C GLN A 930 26.29 -9.32 -7.32
N ILE A 931 25.03 -9.52 -7.69
CA ILE A 931 24.07 -8.43 -7.92
C ILE A 931 23.70 -7.74 -6.61
N ALA A 932 23.39 -8.50 -5.55
CA ALA A 932 22.97 -7.98 -4.26
C ALA A 932 24.06 -7.12 -3.58
N ALA A 933 25.33 -7.41 -3.84
CA ALA A 933 26.48 -6.63 -3.38
C ALA A 933 26.66 -5.27 -4.07
N ASN A 934 25.89 -4.95 -5.12
CA ASN A 934 25.90 -3.63 -5.76
C ASN A 934 24.85 -2.68 -5.18
N ALA A 935 25.04 -1.38 -5.45
CA ALA A 935 24.08 -0.33 -5.11
C ALA A 935 22.69 -0.62 -5.73
N PRO A 936 21.60 -0.65 -4.94
CA PRO A 936 20.27 -1.07 -5.37
C PRO A 936 19.70 -0.14 -6.43
N LEU A 937 19.80 1.18 -6.22
CA LEU A 937 19.25 2.19 -7.10
C LEU A 937 19.92 2.11 -8.48
N SER A 938 21.25 1.93 -8.52
CA SER A 938 22.02 1.73 -9.75
C SER A 938 21.63 0.46 -10.50
N VAL A 939 21.39 -0.65 -9.79
CA VAL A 939 20.96 -1.92 -10.39
C VAL A 939 19.54 -1.82 -10.95
N ALA A 940 18.59 -1.29 -10.18
CA ALA A 940 17.19 -1.15 -10.59
C ALA A 940 17.04 -0.21 -11.79
N VAL A 941 17.65 0.97 -11.74
CA VAL A 941 17.63 1.94 -12.86
C VAL A 941 18.41 1.41 -14.07
N GLY A 942 19.54 0.74 -13.85
CA GLY A 942 20.31 0.09 -14.92
C GLY A 942 19.47 -0.94 -15.70
N LYS A 943 18.73 -1.78 -14.98
CA LYS A 943 17.76 -2.72 -15.58
C LYS A 943 16.63 -1.98 -16.30
N GLN A 944 16.00 -0.99 -15.66
CA GLN A 944 14.90 -0.22 -16.25
C GLN A 944 15.30 0.41 -17.60
N ILE A 945 16.50 1.01 -17.67
CA ILE A 945 17.02 1.59 -18.91
C ILE A 945 17.17 0.51 -20.00
N VAL A 946 17.69 -0.68 -19.67
CA VAL A 946 17.84 -1.80 -20.62
C VAL A 946 16.50 -2.32 -21.13
N ASP A 947 15.50 -2.44 -20.27
CA ASP A 947 14.16 -2.93 -20.64
C ASP A 947 13.36 -1.90 -21.46
N GLU A 948 13.48 -0.61 -21.17
CA GLU A 948 12.73 0.45 -21.86
C GLU A 948 13.40 0.96 -23.15
N ALA A 949 14.74 0.95 -23.23
CA ALA A 949 15.50 1.53 -24.35
C ALA A 949 15.11 1.03 -25.76
N PRO A 950 14.73 -0.25 -25.98
CA PRO A 950 14.26 -0.71 -27.30
C PRO A 950 13.03 0.03 -27.83
N GLY A 951 12.25 0.69 -26.96
CA GLY A 951 11.10 1.52 -27.33
C GLY A 951 11.43 2.99 -27.56
N TRP A 952 12.66 3.44 -27.31
CA TRP A 952 13.06 4.85 -27.43
C TRP A 952 13.56 5.19 -28.84
N SER A 953 13.35 6.44 -29.27
CA SER A 953 14.05 6.96 -30.45
C SER A 953 15.52 7.25 -30.11
N PRO A 954 16.46 7.15 -31.07
CA PRO A 954 17.87 7.51 -30.82
C PRO A 954 18.05 8.94 -30.28
N ASP A 955 17.17 9.86 -30.69
CA ASP A 955 17.20 11.27 -30.27
C ASP A 955 16.73 11.47 -28.82
N GLU A 956 15.80 10.64 -28.32
CA GLU A 956 15.30 10.70 -26.93
C GLU A 956 16.07 9.80 -25.95
N ALA A 957 16.84 8.82 -26.43
CA ALA A 957 17.40 7.76 -25.59
C ALA A 957 18.31 8.29 -24.47
N PHE A 958 19.22 9.22 -24.80
CA PHE A 958 20.14 9.81 -23.82
C PHE A 958 19.41 10.66 -22.78
N GLU A 959 18.33 11.34 -23.18
CA GLU A 959 17.49 12.15 -22.30
C GLU A 959 16.75 11.30 -21.27
N ARG A 960 16.03 10.28 -21.73
CA ARG A 960 15.27 9.37 -20.86
C ARG A 960 16.19 8.66 -19.86
N GLN A 961 17.33 8.15 -20.33
CA GLN A 961 18.38 7.63 -19.45
C GLN A 961 18.87 8.67 -18.44
N SER A 962 19.10 9.92 -18.85
CA SER A 962 19.60 10.96 -17.94
C SER A 962 18.59 11.30 -16.84
N VAL A 963 17.30 11.36 -17.16
CA VAL A 963 16.23 11.57 -16.17
C VAL A 963 16.21 10.41 -15.16
N MET A 964 16.26 9.17 -15.63
CA MET A 964 16.27 7.98 -14.77
C MET A 964 17.55 7.87 -13.90
N ALA A 965 18.72 8.22 -14.44
CA ALA A 965 19.99 8.12 -13.75
C ALA A 965 20.27 9.26 -12.75
N SER A 966 19.64 10.43 -12.92
CA SER A 966 19.92 11.61 -12.09
C SER A 966 19.67 11.38 -10.58
N PRO A 967 18.55 10.78 -10.14
CA PRO A 967 18.35 10.44 -8.73
C PRO A 967 19.46 9.53 -8.17
N VAL A 968 19.87 8.53 -8.95
CA VAL A 968 20.95 7.59 -8.57
C VAL A 968 22.27 8.32 -8.36
N ILE A 969 22.63 9.26 -9.24
CA ILE A 969 23.89 10.03 -9.13
C ILE A 969 23.90 10.96 -7.90
N LEU A 970 22.73 11.40 -7.43
CA LEU A 970 22.60 12.32 -6.29
C LEU A 970 22.36 11.61 -4.94
N SER A 971 22.08 10.31 -4.98
CA SER A 971 21.80 9.42 -3.84
C SER A 971 22.93 9.36 -2.81
N ASP A 972 22.60 8.93 -1.58
CA ASP A 972 23.60 8.62 -0.55
C ASP A 972 24.42 7.38 -0.95
N ASP A 973 23.82 6.40 -1.62
CA ASP A 973 24.56 5.27 -2.20
C ASP A 973 25.68 5.75 -3.16
N SER A 974 25.43 6.76 -3.99
CA SER A 974 26.48 7.32 -4.87
C SER A 974 27.61 7.98 -4.08
N ARG A 975 27.31 8.65 -2.96
CA ARG A 975 28.31 9.29 -2.10
C ARG A 975 29.14 8.24 -1.36
N GLU A 976 28.47 7.23 -0.83
CA GLU A 976 29.06 6.09 -0.15
C GLU A 976 29.99 5.29 -1.08
N GLY A 977 29.57 5.02 -2.31
CA GLY A 977 30.41 4.32 -3.29
C GLY A 977 31.71 5.08 -3.61
N VAL A 978 31.66 6.41 -3.67
CA VAL A 978 32.85 7.26 -3.86
C VAL A 978 33.73 7.28 -2.60
N ALA A 979 33.13 7.37 -1.41
CA ALA A 979 33.85 7.38 -0.14
C ALA A 979 34.55 6.04 0.12
N ALA A 980 33.83 4.92 0.02
CA ALA A 980 34.34 3.57 0.22
C ALA A 980 35.51 3.26 -0.74
N PHE A 981 35.40 3.65 -2.01
CA PHE A 981 36.47 3.53 -3.00
C PHE A 981 37.71 4.36 -2.63
N ALA A 982 37.53 5.60 -2.15
CA ALA A 982 38.64 6.47 -1.73
C ALA A 982 39.33 5.97 -0.45
N GLU A 983 38.57 5.33 0.44
CA GLU A 983 39.04 4.79 1.72
C GLU A 983 39.59 3.35 1.64
N GLY A 984 39.32 2.63 0.54
CA GLY A 984 39.76 1.25 0.35
C GLY A 984 38.99 0.22 1.19
N ARG A 985 37.71 0.51 1.48
CA ARG A 985 36.81 -0.37 2.24
C ARG A 985 35.63 -0.83 1.38
N GLU A 986 34.90 -1.84 1.86
CA GLU A 986 33.63 -2.22 1.26
C GLU A 986 32.55 -1.15 1.52
N PRO A 987 31.64 -0.90 0.55
CA PRO A 987 30.54 0.05 0.69
C PRO A 987 29.34 -0.56 1.44
N VAL A 988 28.58 0.31 2.12
CA VAL A 988 27.36 -0.02 2.88
C VAL A 988 26.16 0.66 2.22
N TRP A 989 25.51 -0.04 1.29
CA TRP A 989 24.37 0.50 0.54
C TRP A 989 23.11 0.63 1.41
N THR A 990 22.51 1.82 1.44
CA THR A 990 21.26 2.09 2.17
C THR A 990 20.03 2.19 1.27
N GLY A 991 20.19 2.35 -0.05
CA GLY A 991 19.06 2.46 -0.98
C GLY A 991 18.34 3.80 -0.93
N ARG A 992 19.06 4.87 -0.63
CA ARG A 992 18.60 6.26 -0.49
C ARG A 992 19.49 7.19 -1.31
#